data_AF-S9SBE6-F1
#
_entry.id   AF-S9SBE6-F1
#
_cell.length_a   1.000
_cell.length_b   1.000
_cell.length_c   1.000
_cell.angle_alpha   90.00
_cell.angle_beta   90.00
_cell.angle_gamma   90.00
#
_symmetry.space_group_name_H-M   'P 1'
#
loop_
_entity.id
_entity.type
_entity.pdbx_description
1 polymer ?
#
loop_
_entity_poly.entity_id
_entity_poly.type
_entity_poly.pdbx_seq_one_letter_code
_entity_poly.pdbx_strand_id
1 'polypeptide(L)'
;MSGFKSNNAVVNWVEDRLPVFSMLRHSAIEYPTPKNLNYWWNFGSLAAVTLVIMIVTGLFLAMSYTPHSALAFDSVERIMRDVNYGWLLRYLHSNGASMFFILVYIHIFRGLYYGSYKAPRELLWFIGIAIYLAMMATGFLGYVLPWGQMSFWGATVITNLFSAFPLIGDSIVTLLWGGFSVDNPTLNRFFALHFLLPFVILGLVALHVWALHSVKSNNPLGIDMNGPQDAIPFHPYYTIKDLFGIGVFLMVYLAFVFWAPNFFGEADNYIPANPMLTPPHIVPEWYYLPFYAILRAFTVDLWFIPAKLLGVVAMFGAILILFALPWLDSSKVRSATFRPLYRQFFWLFVLNAFVLGYCGAKPTTDLLVTISQVATAYYFAHFLIVLPWLSRKEKTLALPASISAPVVKAIAVGAMLLIGATGFSGTAQANTGTHELLKPETPFSWNGVFGRYDREALKRGWQVYHEVCSNCHGLKLVAFRNLAAVGLTPEEIKAVAAEKEVQDGPNDEGAMFQRPARPSDRMLSPYANDKVAASIHGGAVPPDLSLITKARVNGPNYVYSLLLGYPDVPPADVAIPEGKMYNTYFPGYAIGMPQQVFEDAVTYADGTKATKEQIAKDVVTFLNWAAEPELDARKSLGVKVMVFLALLTALLFALKRQIWKDVH
;
A
#
# COMPACT_ATOMS: atom_id res chain seq x y z
N MET A 1 -34.49 -12.60 30.79
CA MET A 1 -34.37 -13.88 30.07
C MET A 1 -34.76 -13.63 28.62
N SER A 2 -34.00 -14.14 27.65
CA SER A 2 -34.30 -13.87 26.24
C SER A 2 -35.61 -14.59 25.84
N GLY A 3 -36.41 -13.97 24.96
CA GLY A 3 -37.62 -14.58 24.42
C GLY A 3 -37.35 -15.59 23.30
N PHE A 4 -36.08 -15.92 23.03
CA PHE A 4 -35.69 -16.80 21.93
C PHE A 4 -35.93 -18.27 22.31
N LYS A 5 -36.68 -18.99 21.47
CA LYS A 5 -36.85 -20.45 21.55
C LYS A 5 -36.66 -21.07 20.18
N SER A 6 -35.89 -22.15 20.14
CA SER A 6 -35.61 -22.97 18.96
C SER A 6 -36.25 -24.35 19.10
N ASN A 7 -36.52 -25.03 17.98
CA ASN A 7 -36.94 -26.43 18.01
C ASN A 7 -35.80 -27.39 18.38
N ASN A 8 -34.56 -26.88 18.50
CA ASN A 8 -33.41 -27.66 18.90
C ASN A 8 -33.14 -27.51 20.41
N ALA A 9 -33.22 -28.62 21.14
CA ALA A 9 -33.01 -28.65 22.59
C ALA A 9 -31.61 -28.19 23.01
N VAL A 10 -30.57 -28.47 22.21
CA VAL A 10 -29.19 -28.03 22.47
C VAL A 10 -29.08 -26.51 22.36
N VAL A 11 -29.70 -25.93 21.33
CA VAL A 11 -29.73 -24.47 21.14
C VAL A 11 -30.40 -23.79 22.32
N ASN A 12 -31.52 -24.31 22.79
CA ASN A 12 -32.20 -23.77 23.98
C ASN A 12 -31.35 -23.95 25.25
N TRP A 13 -30.71 -25.11 25.43
CA TRP A 13 -29.86 -25.37 26.58
C TRP A 13 -28.68 -24.39 26.67
N VAL A 14 -28.08 -24.05 25.51
CA VAL A 14 -27.04 -23.02 25.42
C VAL A 14 -27.64 -21.64 25.70
N GLU A 15 -28.73 -21.27 25.03
CA GLU A 15 -29.37 -19.95 25.18
C GLU A 15 -29.77 -19.65 26.63
N ASP A 16 -30.28 -20.65 27.35
CA ASP A 16 -30.68 -20.51 28.76
C ASP A 16 -29.48 -20.23 29.69
N ARG A 17 -28.23 -20.50 29.26
CA ARG A 17 -26.98 -20.29 30.04
C ARG A 17 -26.13 -19.14 29.51
N LEU A 18 -26.08 -18.99 28.19
CA LEU A 18 -25.32 -17.99 27.47
C LEU A 18 -26.18 -17.55 26.27
N PRO A 19 -26.84 -16.37 26.33
CA PRO A 19 -27.85 -15.95 25.38
C PRO A 19 -27.27 -15.46 24.03
N VAL A 20 -26.43 -16.28 23.40
CA VAL A 20 -25.69 -15.94 22.17
C VAL A 20 -26.65 -15.82 20.99
N PHE A 21 -27.67 -16.68 20.90
CA PHE A 21 -28.55 -16.70 19.73
C PHE A 21 -29.50 -15.51 19.73
N SER A 22 -30.07 -15.15 20.89
CA SER A 22 -30.89 -13.94 20.99
C SER A 22 -30.06 -12.67 20.78
N MET A 23 -28.84 -12.62 21.31
CA MET A 23 -27.92 -11.52 21.08
C MET A 23 -27.63 -11.34 19.58
N LEU A 24 -27.23 -12.42 18.88
CA LEU A 24 -26.93 -12.40 17.44
C LEU A 24 -28.17 -12.02 16.61
N ARG A 25 -29.34 -12.55 16.97
CA ARG A 25 -30.60 -12.23 16.30
C ARG A 25 -30.93 -10.74 16.42
N HIS A 26 -30.84 -10.18 17.63
CA HIS A 26 -31.10 -8.77 17.86
C HIS A 26 -30.06 -7.86 17.19
N SER A 27 -28.77 -8.26 17.19
CA SER A 27 -27.69 -7.42 16.65
C SER A 27 -27.53 -7.49 15.13
N ALA A 28 -27.78 -8.65 14.51
CA ALA A 28 -27.46 -8.88 13.10
C ALA A 28 -28.69 -9.16 12.22
N ILE A 29 -29.81 -9.61 12.80
CA ILE A 29 -31.02 -9.96 12.03
C ILE A 29 -32.07 -8.87 12.16
N GLU A 30 -32.55 -8.65 13.39
CA GLU A 30 -33.69 -7.79 13.69
C GLU A 30 -33.32 -6.32 13.87
N TYR A 31 -32.02 -5.99 13.84
CA TYR A 31 -31.53 -4.64 14.08
C TYR A 31 -32.19 -3.62 13.14
N PRO A 32 -32.97 -2.65 13.67
CA PRO A 32 -33.69 -1.69 12.84
C PRO A 32 -32.72 -0.69 12.22
N THR A 33 -32.74 -0.62 10.89
CA THR A 33 -31.83 0.21 10.10
C THR A 33 -32.63 1.18 9.23
N PRO A 34 -32.22 2.46 9.09
CA PRO A 34 -32.90 3.39 8.20
C PRO A 34 -33.05 2.82 6.79
N LYS A 35 -34.21 2.91 6.14
CA LYS A 35 -34.44 2.26 4.84
C LYS A 35 -33.73 2.91 3.64
N ASN A 36 -33.21 4.13 3.81
CA ASN A 36 -32.64 4.96 2.76
C ASN A 36 -31.10 5.00 2.76
N LEU A 37 -30.41 4.06 3.43
CA LEU A 37 -28.94 4.07 3.41
C LEU A 37 -28.44 3.78 1.99
N ASN A 38 -27.66 4.70 1.44
CA ASN A 38 -26.99 4.52 0.15
C ASN A 38 -25.70 3.69 0.29
N TYR A 39 -24.96 3.48 -0.80
CA TYR A 39 -23.76 2.65 -0.80
C TYR A 39 -22.60 3.18 0.06
N TRP A 40 -22.61 4.45 0.46
CA TRP A 40 -21.60 5.00 1.37
C TRP A 40 -21.63 4.36 2.76
N TRP A 41 -22.72 3.68 3.15
CA TRP A 41 -22.80 2.93 4.40
C TRP A 41 -22.10 1.57 4.37
N ASN A 42 -21.77 1.03 3.20
CA ASN A 42 -21.07 -0.25 3.07
C ASN A 42 -19.59 -0.17 3.49
N PHE A 43 -18.97 1.02 3.49
CA PHE A 43 -17.53 1.15 3.77
C PHE A 43 -17.12 0.72 5.19
N GLY A 44 -18.06 0.70 6.14
CA GLY A 44 -17.80 0.14 7.48
C GLY A 44 -17.62 -1.40 7.45
N SER A 45 -18.52 -2.13 6.77
CA SER A 45 -18.40 -3.58 6.64
C SER A 45 -17.23 -4.00 5.75
N LEU A 46 -16.93 -3.23 4.69
CA LEU A 46 -15.73 -3.45 3.87
C LEU A 46 -14.44 -3.29 4.70
N ALA A 47 -14.36 -2.29 5.57
CA ALA A 47 -13.23 -2.10 6.48
C ALA A 47 -13.09 -3.26 7.47
N ALA A 48 -14.20 -3.77 8.02
CA ALA A 48 -14.21 -4.94 8.89
C ALA A 48 -13.73 -6.22 8.18
N VAL A 49 -14.18 -6.47 6.94
CA VAL A 49 -13.68 -7.59 6.12
C VAL A 49 -12.18 -7.43 5.86
N THR A 50 -11.72 -6.21 5.55
CA THR A 50 -10.30 -5.94 5.31
C THR A 50 -9.47 -6.19 6.57
N LEU A 51 -9.94 -5.79 7.75
CA LEU A 51 -9.28 -6.09 9.02
C LEU A 51 -9.09 -7.60 9.23
N VAL A 52 -10.10 -8.41 8.94
CA VAL A 52 -10.00 -9.88 9.03
C VAL A 52 -8.96 -10.41 8.04
N ILE A 53 -8.97 -9.91 6.79
CA ILE A 53 -7.95 -10.29 5.80
C ILE A 53 -6.55 -9.94 6.30
N MET A 54 -6.35 -8.75 6.89
CA MET A 54 -5.05 -8.31 7.43
C MET A 54 -4.58 -9.20 8.57
N ILE A 55 -5.45 -9.54 9.52
CA ILE A 55 -5.10 -10.42 10.65
C ILE A 55 -4.73 -11.82 10.15
N VAL A 56 -5.54 -12.41 9.26
CA VAL A 56 -5.30 -13.76 8.76
C VAL A 56 -4.02 -13.81 7.93
N THR A 57 -3.86 -12.91 6.95
CA THR A 57 -2.64 -12.88 6.12
C THR A 57 -1.40 -12.56 6.96
N GLY A 58 -1.50 -11.62 7.92
CA GLY A 58 -0.40 -11.27 8.82
C GLY A 58 0.04 -12.44 9.70
N LEU A 59 -0.91 -13.23 10.22
CA LEU A 59 -0.61 -14.43 10.99
C LEU A 59 0.19 -15.46 10.18
N PHE A 60 -0.24 -15.77 8.95
CA PHE A 60 0.48 -16.72 8.08
C PHE A 60 1.85 -16.18 7.62
N LEU A 61 1.97 -14.87 7.37
CA LEU A 61 3.25 -14.25 7.06
C LEU A 61 4.22 -14.32 8.26
N ALA A 62 3.72 -14.08 9.47
CA ALA A 62 4.52 -14.14 10.70
C ALA A 62 5.12 -15.54 10.95
N MET A 63 4.46 -16.62 10.53
CA MET A 63 5.00 -17.98 10.61
C MET A 63 6.24 -18.22 9.73
N SER A 64 6.52 -17.30 8.81
CA SER A 64 7.64 -17.41 7.86
C SER A 64 8.59 -16.22 7.86
N TYR A 65 8.31 -15.18 8.65
CA TYR A 65 9.10 -13.97 8.79
C TYR A 65 10.11 -14.08 9.93
N THR A 66 11.26 -13.39 9.80
CA THR A 66 12.28 -13.33 10.86
C THR A 66 12.54 -11.87 11.27
N PRO A 67 12.14 -11.44 12.48
CA PRO A 67 12.32 -10.05 12.95
C PRO A 67 13.76 -9.80 13.43
N HIS A 68 14.72 -9.92 12.51
CA HIS A 68 16.13 -9.67 12.75
C HIS A 68 16.73 -8.85 11.60
N SER A 69 17.47 -7.77 11.87
CA SER A 69 17.93 -6.83 10.83
C SER A 69 18.75 -7.50 9.72
N ALA A 70 19.55 -8.50 10.06
CA ALA A 70 20.33 -9.30 9.10
C ALA A 70 19.51 -10.28 8.24
N LEU A 71 18.28 -10.63 8.65
CA LEU A 71 17.48 -11.72 8.04
C LEU A 71 16.12 -11.26 7.52
N ALA A 72 15.61 -10.09 7.95
CA ALA A 72 14.25 -9.66 7.70
C ALA A 72 13.93 -9.56 6.20
N PHE A 73 14.76 -8.85 5.45
CA PHE A 73 14.61 -8.69 4.00
C PHE A 73 14.62 -10.06 3.28
N ASP A 74 15.62 -10.89 3.58
CA ASP A 74 15.77 -12.23 3.01
C ASP A 74 14.61 -13.16 3.37
N SER A 75 14.05 -13.05 4.59
CA SER A 75 12.89 -13.84 5.02
C SER A 75 11.62 -13.47 4.26
N VAL A 76 11.44 -12.19 3.92
CA VAL A 76 10.34 -11.71 3.09
C VAL A 76 10.48 -12.20 1.65
N GLU A 77 11.70 -12.25 1.11
CA GLU A 77 11.95 -12.79 -0.22
C GLU A 77 11.82 -14.32 -0.26
N ARG A 78 12.17 -15.02 0.82
CA ARG A 78 11.87 -16.44 1.00
C ARG A 78 10.35 -16.69 0.99
N ILE A 79 9.56 -15.83 1.64
CA ILE A 79 8.09 -15.89 1.57
C ILE A 79 7.60 -15.79 0.12
N MET A 80 8.16 -14.88 -0.67
CA MET A 80 7.75 -14.73 -2.07
C MET A 80 8.02 -15.95 -2.93
N ARG A 81 9.14 -16.63 -2.67
CA ARG A 81 9.74 -17.58 -3.63
C ARG A 81 9.56 -19.03 -3.22
N ASP A 82 9.71 -19.32 -1.93
CA ASP A 82 9.78 -20.69 -1.42
C ASP A 82 8.51 -21.11 -0.67
N VAL A 83 7.74 -20.16 -0.09
CA VAL A 83 6.51 -20.49 0.63
C VAL A 83 5.36 -20.68 -0.36
N ASN A 84 4.65 -21.81 -0.25
CA ASN A 84 3.47 -22.10 -1.07
C ASN A 84 2.44 -20.97 -0.95
N TYR A 85 2.12 -20.32 -2.08
CA TYR A 85 1.25 -19.13 -2.13
C TYR A 85 1.73 -17.94 -1.25
N GLY A 86 2.99 -17.92 -0.83
CA GLY A 86 3.53 -16.83 -0.01
C GLY A 86 3.51 -15.48 -0.74
N TRP A 87 3.72 -15.48 -2.06
CA TRP A 87 3.53 -14.28 -2.90
C TRP A 87 2.10 -13.73 -2.81
N LEU A 88 1.09 -14.61 -2.78
CA LEU A 88 -0.31 -14.21 -2.71
C LEU A 88 -0.60 -13.61 -1.34
N LEU A 89 -0.11 -14.25 -0.26
CA LEU A 89 -0.24 -13.73 1.10
C LEU A 89 0.43 -12.37 1.27
N ARG A 90 1.66 -12.19 0.77
CA ARG A 90 2.37 -10.90 0.87
C ARG A 90 1.63 -9.81 0.10
N TYR A 91 1.21 -10.07 -1.14
CA TYR A 91 0.52 -9.05 -1.93
C TYR A 91 -0.90 -8.75 -1.44
N LEU A 92 -1.63 -9.74 -0.90
CA LEU A 92 -2.86 -9.48 -0.17
C LEU A 92 -2.57 -8.56 1.03
N HIS A 93 -1.57 -8.88 1.85
CA HIS A 93 -1.28 -8.08 3.04
C HIS A 93 -0.87 -6.64 2.69
N SER A 94 0.04 -6.46 1.72
CA SER A 94 0.54 -5.13 1.34
C SER A 94 -0.50 -4.28 0.60
N ASN A 95 -1.19 -4.83 -0.40
CA ASN A 95 -2.25 -4.09 -1.11
C ASN A 95 -3.49 -3.91 -0.23
N GLY A 96 -3.74 -4.85 0.67
CA GLY A 96 -4.83 -4.77 1.63
C GLY A 96 -4.65 -3.62 2.62
N ALA A 97 -3.43 -3.29 3.02
CA ALA A 97 -3.16 -2.07 3.79
C ALA A 97 -3.61 -0.80 3.04
N SER A 98 -3.28 -0.68 1.75
CA SER A 98 -3.75 0.43 0.90
C SER A 98 -5.28 0.43 0.79
N MET A 99 -5.90 -0.71 0.51
CA MET A 99 -7.36 -0.81 0.47
C MET A 99 -8.00 -0.41 1.80
N PHE A 100 -7.39 -0.77 2.93
CA PHE A 100 -7.90 -0.43 4.25
C PHE A 100 -7.94 1.09 4.45
N PHE A 101 -6.87 1.80 4.10
CA PHE A 101 -6.84 3.27 4.17
C PHE A 101 -7.79 3.92 3.17
N ILE A 102 -7.94 3.42 1.93
CA ILE A 102 -8.94 3.91 0.97
C ILE A 102 -10.35 3.83 1.59
N LEU A 103 -10.70 2.66 2.11
CA LEU A 103 -12.02 2.42 2.70
C LEU A 103 -12.27 3.33 3.91
N VAL A 104 -11.27 3.50 4.78
CA VAL A 104 -11.40 4.33 5.98
C VAL A 104 -11.42 5.82 5.65
N TYR A 105 -10.64 6.31 4.67
CA TYR A 105 -10.78 7.69 4.21
C TYR A 105 -12.18 7.96 3.68
N ILE A 106 -12.71 7.09 2.83
CA ILE A 106 -14.10 7.22 2.35
C ILE A 106 -15.09 7.18 3.53
N HIS A 107 -14.86 6.30 4.50
CA HIS A 107 -15.70 6.19 5.70
C HIS A 107 -15.68 7.48 6.55
N ILE A 108 -14.51 8.09 6.74
CA ILE A 108 -14.32 9.36 7.44
C ILE A 108 -15.01 10.49 6.68
N PHE A 109 -14.73 10.66 5.38
CA PHE A 109 -15.33 11.71 4.56
C PHE A 109 -16.85 11.56 4.44
N ARG A 110 -17.38 10.33 4.41
CA ARG A 110 -18.82 10.07 4.56
C ARG A 110 -19.33 10.62 5.89
N GLY A 111 -18.61 10.37 6.99
CA GLY A 111 -18.94 10.88 8.31
C GLY A 111 -18.98 12.41 8.35
N LEU A 112 -17.99 13.05 7.73
CA LEU A 112 -17.91 14.50 7.56
C LEU A 112 -19.09 15.07 6.73
N TYR A 113 -19.45 14.41 5.64
CA TYR A 113 -20.51 14.85 4.73
C TYR A 113 -21.90 14.73 5.37
N TYR A 114 -22.20 13.62 6.03
CA TYR A 114 -23.53 13.36 6.59
C TYR A 114 -23.69 13.83 8.05
N GLY A 115 -22.64 14.42 8.64
CA GLY A 115 -22.66 14.86 10.03
C GLY A 115 -22.80 13.71 11.03
N SER A 116 -22.25 12.53 10.70
CA SER A 116 -22.36 11.33 11.54
C SER A 116 -21.54 11.39 12.82
N TYR A 117 -20.73 12.44 13.00
CA TYR A 117 -19.98 12.74 14.21
C TYR A 117 -20.76 13.62 15.20
N LYS A 118 -21.88 14.21 14.78
CA LYS A 118 -22.72 15.08 15.63
C LYS A 118 -23.53 14.26 16.63
N ALA A 119 -24.03 14.95 17.66
CA ALA A 119 -24.91 14.38 18.68
C ALA A 119 -26.01 13.47 18.09
N PRO A 120 -26.26 12.29 18.68
CA PRO A 120 -25.61 11.71 19.88
C PRO A 120 -24.43 10.75 19.57
N ARG A 121 -23.68 10.98 18.48
CA ARG A 121 -22.68 10.03 17.94
C ARG A 121 -21.23 10.41 18.21
N GLU A 122 -20.98 11.28 19.18
CA GLU A 122 -19.64 11.80 19.51
C GLU A 122 -18.71 10.67 19.95
N LEU A 123 -19.16 9.80 20.87
CA LEU A 123 -18.36 8.66 21.32
C LEU A 123 -18.08 7.66 20.19
N LEU A 124 -19.05 7.44 19.30
CA LEU A 124 -18.85 6.61 18.11
C LEU A 124 -17.72 7.19 17.24
N TRP A 125 -17.73 8.50 17.03
CA TRP A 125 -16.69 9.21 16.28
C TRP A 125 -15.31 9.15 16.96
N PHE A 126 -15.24 9.35 18.28
CA PHE A 126 -13.97 9.28 19.03
C PHE A 126 -13.33 7.90 18.99
N ILE A 127 -14.14 6.84 19.13
CA ILE A 127 -13.65 5.46 18.95
C ILE A 127 -13.16 5.28 17.50
N GLY A 128 -13.87 5.85 16.52
CA GLY A 128 -13.43 5.84 15.12
C GLY A 128 -12.07 6.51 14.89
N ILE A 129 -11.82 7.65 15.54
CA ILE A 129 -10.50 8.32 15.48
C ILE A 129 -9.43 7.47 16.18
N ALA A 130 -9.75 6.84 17.31
CA ALA A 130 -8.82 5.95 18.00
C ALA A 130 -8.45 4.73 17.12
N ILE A 131 -9.43 4.15 16.41
CA ILE A 131 -9.19 3.11 15.39
C ILE A 131 -8.27 3.64 14.30
N TYR A 132 -8.55 4.83 13.76
CA TYR A 132 -7.73 5.44 12.71
C TYR A 132 -6.28 5.66 13.15
N LEU A 133 -6.04 6.19 14.35
CA LEU A 133 -4.69 6.33 14.91
C LEU A 133 -3.99 4.98 15.10
N ALA A 134 -4.70 3.97 15.61
CA ALA A 134 -4.16 2.62 15.76
C ALA A 134 -3.83 1.99 14.39
N MET A 135 -4.64 2.24 13.36
CA MET A 135 -4.38 1.82 11.99
C MET A 135 -3.14 2.49 11.40
N MET A 136 -2.97 3.80 11.60
CA MET A 136 -1.75 4.51 11.19
C MET A 136 -0.51 3.94 11.89
N ALA A 137 -0.57 3.72 13.20
CA ALA A 137 0.55 3.09 13.92
C ALA A 137 0.84 1.68 13.36
N THR A 138 -0.20 0.86 13.18
CA THR A 138 -0.06 -0.52 12.66
C THR A 138 0.51 -0.55 11.25
N GLY A 139 0.02 0.31 10.36
CA GLY A 139 0.48 0.41 8.97
C GLY A 139 1.95 0.79 8.88
N PHE A 140 2.36 1.82 9.64
CA PHE A 140 3.77 2.23 9.73
C PHE A 140 4.65 1.08 10.24
N LEU A 141 4.29 0.47 11.37
CA LEU A 141 5.10 -0.61 11.94
C LEU A 141 5.25 -1.79 10.97
N GLY A 142 4.18 -2.13 10.23
CA GLY A 142 4.19 -3.18 9.22
C GLY A 142 5.10 -2.86 8.03
N TYR A 143 5.13 -1.59 7.62
CA TYR A 143 6.00 -1.13 6.52
C TYR A 143 7.49 -1.13 6.88
N VAL A 144 7.84 -1.13 8.18
CA VAL A 144 9.24 -1.27 8.62
C VAL A 144 9.74 -2.72 8.51
N LEU A 145 8.86 -3.71 8.60
CA LEU A 145 9.24 -5.13 8.71
C LEU A 145 10.00 -5.70 7.51
N PRO A 146 9.71 -5.32 6.24
CA PRO A 146 10.51 -5.77 5.10
C PRO A 146 11.99 -5.36 5.15
N TRP A 147 12.33 -4.33 5.95
CA TRP A 147 13.70 -3.86 6.14
C TRP A 147 14.42 -3.47 4.85
N GLY A 148 13.68 -2.84 3.92
CA GLY A 148 14.23 -2.17 2.75
C GLY A 148 14.65 -0.72 3.06
N GLN A 149 15.10 0.01 2.05
CA GLN A 149 15.52 1.40 2.20
C GLN A 149 14.40 2.31 2.75
N MET A 150 13.18 2.22 2.18
CA MET A 150 12.06 3.03 2.65
C MET A 150 11.63 2.64 4.07
N SER A 151 11.68 1.34 4.40
CA SER A 151 11.44 0.85 5.76
C SER A 151 12.38 1.49 6.79
N PHE A 152 13.69 1.44 6.56
CA PHE A 152 14.70 1.91 7.50
C PHE A 152 14.68 3.44 7.67
N TRP A 153 14.65 4.17 6.56
CA TRP A 153 14.66 5.62 6.61
C TRP A 153 13.31 6.19 7.05
N GLY A 154 12.20 5.55 6.68
CA GLY A 154 10.87 5.87 7.23
C GLY A 154 10.82 5.69 8.75
N ALA A 155 11.36 4.59 9.27
CA ALA A 155 11.50 4.37 10.71
C ALA A 155 12.34 5.48 11.37
N THR A 156 13.47 5.82 10.78
CA THR A 156 14.39 6.85 11.27
C THR A 156 13.69 8.21 11.32
N VAL A 157 12.98 8.62 10.26
CA VAL A 157 12.29 9.92 10.21
C VAL A 157 11.14 9.97 11.21
N ILE A 158 10.24 8.98 11.21
CA ILE A 158 9.02 9.00 12.03
C ILE A 158 9.34 8.98 13.52
N THR A 159 10.27 8.12 13.94
CA THR A 159 10.70 8.09 15.35
C THR A 159 11.42 9.37 15.75
N ASN A 160 12.25 9.96 14.87
CA ASN A 160 12.89 11.24 15.14
C ASN A 160 11.91 12.42 15.25
N LEU A 161 10.65 12.31 14.80
CA LEU A 161 9.66 13.37 15.01
C LEU A 161 9.46 13.65 16.51
N PHE A 162 9.61 12.64 17.38
CA PHE A 162 9.48 12.81 18.81
C PHE A 162 10.62 13.63 19.44
N SER A 163 11.81 13.70 18.82
CA SER A 163 12.90 14.59 19.27
C SER A 163 12.55 16.08 19.15
N ALA A 164 11.46 16.44 18.45
CA ALA A 164 11.00 17.81 18.38
C ALA A 164 10.46 18.34 19.73
N PHE A 165 10.03 17.44 20.64
CA PHE A 165 9.50 17.84 21.93
C PHE A 165 10.62 18.20 22.91
N PRO A 166 10.63 19.42 23.48
CA PRO A 166 11.66 19.84 24.41
C PRO A 166 11.62 18.97 25.68
N LEU A 167 12.78 18.81 26.33
CA LEU A 167 13.00 18.07 27.59
C LEU A 167 12.87 16.54 27.51
N ILE A 168 11.84 16.03 26.82
CA ILE A 168 11.53 14.59 26.81
C ILE A 168 11.79 13.91 25.47
N GLY A 169 11.97 14.68 24.39
CA GLY A 169 12.03 14.15 23.02
C GLY A 169 13.11 13.10 22.82
N ASP A 170 14.35 13.40 23.20
CA ASP A 170 15.47 12.48 23.01
C ASP A 170 15.29 11.18 23.82
N SER A 171 14.74 11.27 25.04
CA SER A 171 14.43 10.09 25.85
C SER A 171 13.37 9.20 25.19
N ILE A 172 12.35 9.80 24.54
CA ILE A 172 11.34 9.05 23.77
C ILE A 172 11.99 8.39 22.56
N VAL A 173 12.86 9.08 21.82
CA VAL A 173 13.54 8.51 20.65
C VAL A 173 14.42 7.33 21.05
N THR A 174 15.27 7.48 22.06
CA THR A 174 16.12 6.40 22.57
C THR A 174 15.27 5.24 23.09
N LEU A 175 14.15 5.52 23.77
CA LEU A 175 13.19 4.50 24.20
C LEU A 175 12.59 3.77 23.00
N LEU A 176 12.21 4.46 21.92
CA LEU A 176 11.61 3.87 20.72
C LEU A 176 12.63 3.05 19.93
N TRP A 177 13.90 3.49 19.84
CA TRP A 177 14.94 2.74 19.15
C TRP A 177 15.44 1.54 19.94
N GLY A 178 15.57 1.68 21.27
CA GLY A 178 16.27 0.70 22.10
C GLY A 178 17.78 0.76 21.94
N GLY A 179 18.31 1.92 21.56
CA GLY A 179 19.71 2.13 21.21
C GLY A 179 19.93 3.55 20.69
N PHE A 180 21.08 3.76 20.04
CA PHE A 180 21.52 5.06 19.54
C PHE A 180 21.03 5.38 18.11
N SER A 181 20.51 4.38 17.40
CA SER A 181 19.98 4.50 16.05
C SER A 181 18.90 3.45 15.82
N VAL A 182 18.17 3.57 14.71
CA VAL A 182 17.34 2.48 14.21
C VAL A 182 18.23 1.27 13.90
N ASP A 183 17.95 0.15 14.55
CA ASP A 183 18.69 -1.10 14.38
C ASP A 183 17.80 -2.31 14.80
N ASN A 184 18.40 -3.48 15.00
CA ASN A 184 17.73 -4.72 15.35
C ASN A 184 16.77 -4.60 16.56
N PRO A 185 17.13 -3.93 17.68
CA PRO A 185 16.19 -3.75 18.78
C PRO A 185 14.91 -3.01 18.36
N THR A 186 15.02 -2.05 17.43
CA THR A 186 13.91 -1.28 16.87
C THR A 186 13.01 -2.15 15.98
N LEU A 187 13.61 -2.98 15.13
CA LEU A 187 12.85 -3.88 14.27
C LEU A 187 12.06 -4.92 15.10
N ASN A 188 12.70 -5.50 16.10
CA ASN A 188 12.12 -6.58 16.89
C ASN A 188 10.88 -6.13 17.69
N ARG A 189 10.97 -4.98 18.36
CA ARG A 189 9.81 -4.37 19.06
C ARG A 189 8.71 -3.96 18.08
N PHE A 190 9.06 -3.46 16.89
CA PHE A 190 8.08 -3.03 15.90
C PHE A 190 7.30 -4.23 15.36
N PHE A 191 7.95 -5.39 15.20
CA PHE A 191 7.26 -6.64 14.92
C PHE A 191 6.26 -6.99 16.03
N ALA A 192 6.69 -6.97 17.31
CA ALA A 192 5.79 -7.27 18.43
C ALA A 192 4.57 -6.33 18.49
N LEU A 193 4.79 -5.02 18.30
CA LEU A 193 3.71 -4.03 18.29
C LEU A 193 2.81 -4.16 17.05
N HIS A 194 3.38 -4.43 15.88
CA HIS A 194 2.61 -4.67 14.65
C HIS A 194 1.73 -5.92 14.76
N PHE A 195 2.18 -6.94 15.49
CA PHE A 195 1.37 -8.13 15.78
C PHE A 195 0.25 -7.84 16.80
N LEU A 196 0.54 -7.03 17.83
CA LEU A 196 -0.42 -6.71 18.90
C LEU A 196 -1.55 -5.77 18.46
N LEU A 197 -1.21 -4.67 17.77
CA LEU A 197 -2.16 -3.60 17.47
C LEU A 197 -3.39 -4.01 16.63
N PRO A 198 -3.31 -4.97 15.68
CA PRO A 198 -4.50 -5.49 15.00
C PRO A 198 -5.56 -6.05 15.96
N PHE A 199 -5.16 -6.65 17.08
CA PHE A 199 -6.10 -7.13 18.11
C PHE A 199 -6.66 -5.98 18.96
N VAL A 200 -5.87 -4.94 19.20
CA VAL A 200 -6.36 -3.69 19.81
C VAL A 200 -7.40 -3.04 18.89
N ILE A 201 -7.13 -2.96 17.58
CA ILE A 201 -8.08 -2.48 16.57
C ILE A 201 -9.35 -3.33 16.57
N LEU A 202 -9.23 -4.66 16.63
CA LEU A 202 -10.40 -5.55 16.70
C LEU A 202 -11.27 -5.25 17.94
N GLY A 203 -10.64 -5.05 19.10
CA GLY A 203 -11.34 -4.64 20.33
C GLY A 203 -12.02 -3.27 20.19
N LEU A 204 -11.33 -2.29 19.61
CA LEU A 204 -11.90 -0.97 19.34
C LEU A 204 -13.05 -1.02 18.32
N VAL A 205 -12.97 -1.87 17.29
CA VAL A 205 -14.05 -2.08 16.33
C VAL A 205 -15.28 -2.70 17.01
N ALA A 206 -15.09 -3.64 17.93
CA ALA A 206 -16.21 -4.17 18.72
C ALA A 206 -16.88 -3.06 19.56
N LEU A 207 -16.11 -2.19 20.21
CA LEU A 207 -16.62 -1.02 20.92
C LEU A 207 -17.31 -0.01 19.97
N HIS A 208 -16.76 0.18 18.77
CA HIS A 208 -17.32 1.08 17.76
C HIS A 208 -18.69 0.59 17.26
N VAL A 209 -18.81 -0.72 16.97
CA VAL A 209 -20.09 -1.34 16.58
C VAL A 209 -21.09 -1.29 17.72
N TRP A 210 -20.66 -1.52 18.97
CA TRP A 210 -21.53 -1.36 20.13
C TRP A 210 -22.03 0.09 20.25
N ALA A 211 -21.14 1.09 20.21
CA ALA A 211 -21.54 2.49 20.26
C ALA A 211 -22.56 2.82 19.15
N LEU A 212 -22.34 2.31 17.93
CA LEU A 212 -23.28 2.44 16.81
C LEU A 212 -24.64 1.81 17.13
N HIS A 213 -24.67 0.61 17.72
CA HIS A 213 -25.91 -0.09 18.03
C HIS A 213 -26.74 0.60 19.11
N SER A 214 -26.09 1.35 20.02
CA SER A 214 -26.75 2.15 21.05
C SER A 214 -27.45 3.38 20.49
N VAL A 215 -26.86 4.06 19.49
CA VAL A 215 -27.38 5.34 18.96
C VAL A 215 -27.98 5.25 17.55
N LYS A 216 -27.92 4.06 16.96
CA LYS A 216 -28.34 3.70 15.60
C LYS A 216 -27.61 4.45 14.49
N SER A 217 -27.64 3.86 13.30
CA SER A 217 -27.06 4.43 12.08
C SER A 217 -27.71 5.79 11.75
N ASN A 218 -26.88 6.78 11.44
CA ASN A 218 -27.32 7.97 10.71
C ASN A 218 -27.75 7.57 9.28
N ASN A 219 -28.33 8.49 8.51
CA ASN A 219 -28.72 8.25 7.12
C ASN A 219 -28.50 9.48 6.23
N PRO A 220 -28.65 9.38 4.89
CA PRO A 220 -28.35 10.48 3.97
C PRO A 220 -29.12 11.79 4.22
N LEU A 221 -30.28 11.73 4.88
CA LEU A 221 -31.08 12.90 5.22
C LEU A 221 -30.64 13.55 6.53
N GLY A 222 -29.89 12.85 7.39
CA GLY A 222 -29.40 13.39 8.67
C GLY A 222 -30.48 13.56 9.75
N ILE A 223 -31.66 12.97 9.57
CA ILE A 223 -32.78 12.95 10.54
C ILE A 223 -32.85 11.60 11.24
N ASP A 224 -33.42 11.55 12.45
CA ASP A 224 -33.67 10.27 13.13
C ASP A 224 -34.90 9.55 12.55
N MET A 225 -34.99 8.24 12.74
CA MET A 225 -36.14 7.44 12.30
C MET A 225 -37.37 7.81 13.13
N ASN A 226 -38.49 8.15 12.49
CA ASN A 226 -39.72 8.56 13.17
C ASN A 226 -40.78 7.44 13.15
N GLY A 227 -40.40 6.25 13.63
CA GLY A 227 -41.26 5.07 13.70
C GLY A 227 -40.89 3.95 12.72
N PRO A 228 -41.64 2.82 12.72
CA PRO A 228 -41.31 1.62 11.96
C PRO A 228 -41.26 1.82 10.44
N GLN A 229 -42.02 2.77 9.89
CA GLN A 229 -42.08 3.06 8.45
C GLN A 229 -40.74 3.54 7.87
N ASP A 230 -39.87 4.11 8.72
CA ASP A 230 -38.55 4.63 8.36
C ASP A 230 -37.44 3.56 8.47
N ALA A 231 -37.76 2.40 9.04
CA ALA A 231 -36.81 1.33 9.32
C ALA A 231 -37.14 0.05 8.54
N ILE A 232 -36.09 -0.71 8.22
CA ILE A 232 -36.17 -2.10 7.76
C ILE A 232 -35.20 -2.94 8.61
N PRO A 233 -35.44 -4.25 8.78
CA PRO A 233 -34.47 -5.11 9.45
C PRO A 233 -33.16 -5.16 8.67
N PHE A 234 -32.03 -5.30 9.38
CA PHE A 234 -30.72 -5.41 8.73
C PHE A 234 -30.64 -6.64 7.81
N HIS A 235 -31.11 -7.79 8.28
CA HIS A 235 -31.25 -8.99 7.47
C HIS A 235 -32.69 -9.11 6.93
N PRO A 236 -32.89 -9.44 5.64
CA PRO A 236 -31.88 -9.76 4.63
C PRO A 236 -31.36 -8.54 3.84
N TYR A 237 -31.97 -7.37 3.99
CA TYR A 237 -31.81 -6.21 3.10
C TYR A 237 -30.37 -5.68 3.05
N TYR A 238 -29.82 -5.27 4.18
CA TYR A 238 -28.46 -4.75 4.24
C TYR A 238 -27.43 -5.87 4.18
N THR A 239 -27.74 -7.07 4.64
CA THR A 239 -26.86 -8.25 4.44
C THR A 239 -26.57 -8.47 2.96
N ILE A 240 -27.59 -8.55 2.09
CA ILE A 240 -27.37 -8.81 0.67
C ILE A 240 -26.73 -7.60 -0.04
N LYS A 241 -27.05 -6.38 0.39
CA LYS A 241 -26.43 -5.16 -0.14
C LYS A 241 -24.94 -5.10 0.23
N ASP A 242 -24.57 -5.49 1.43
CA ASP A 242 -23.18 -5.55 1.89
C ASP A 242 -22.41 -6.66 1.19
N LEU A 243 -22.98 -7.86 1.03
CA LEU A 243 -22.37 -8.94 0.24
C LEU A 243 -22.12 -8.52 -1.21
N PHE A 244 -23.07 -7.85 -1.86
CA PHE A 244 -22.87 -7.28 -3.19
C PHE A 244 -21.72 -6.26 -3.18
N GLY A 245 -21.67 -5.37 -2.19
CA GLY A 245 -20.58 -4.40 -2.03
C GLY A 245 -19.22 -5.08 -1.83
N ILE A 246 -19.15 -6.16 -1.07
CA ILE A 246 -17.95 -6.99 -0.88
C ILE A 246 -17.51 -7.61 -2.21
N GLY A 247 -18.43 -8.15 -3.00
CA GLY A 247 -18.12 -8.70 -4.33
C GLY A 247 -17.47 -7.66 -5.26
N VAL A 248 -18.03 -6.45 -5.32
CA VAL A 248 -17.45 -5.32 -6.09
C VAL A 248 -16.08 -4.92 -5.55
N PHE A 249 -15.95 -4.79 -4.23
CA PHE A 249 -14.68 -4.43 -3.59
C PHE A 249 -13.58 -5.46 -3.87
N LEU A 250 -13.87 -6.75 -3.70
CA LEU A 250 -12.89 -7.83 -3.94
C LEU A 250 -12.43 -7.86 -5.39
N MET A 251 -13.30 -7.56 -6.36
CA MET A 251 -12.90 -7.44 -7.76
C MET A 251 -11.85 -6.33 -7.97
N VAL A 252 -12.07 -5.14 -7.37
CA VAL A 252 -11.10 -4.03 -7.48
C VAL A 252 -9.81 -4.34 -6.73
N TYR A 253 -9.91 -4.80 -5.49
CA TYR A 253 -8.76 -5.12 -4.65
C TYR A 253 -7.89 -6.22 -5.27
N LEU A 254 -8.50 -7.32 -5.71
CA LEU A 254 -7.76 -8.42 -6.31
C LEU A 254 -7.25 -8.09 -7.71
N ALA A 255 -7.84 -7.12 -8.42
CA ALA A 255 -7.24 -6.63 -9.66
C ALA A 255 -5.84 -6.04 -9.43
N PHE A 256 -5.64 -5.28 -8.35
CA PHE A 256 -4.30 -4.83 -7.97
C PHE A 256 -3.40 -6.01 -7.61
N VAL A 257 -3.84 -6.94 -6.77
CA VAL A 257 -3.04 -8.11 -6.38
C VAL A 257 -2.59 -8.93 -7.60
N PHE A 258 -3.47 -9.17 -8.58
CA PHE A 258 -3.19 -10.05 -9.71
C PHE A 258 -2.60 -9.40 -10.95
N TRP A 259 -2.66 -8.07 -11.11
CA TRP A 259 -2.08 -7.39 -12.28
C TRP A 259 -1.14 -6.23 -11.94
N ALA A 260 -1.31 -5.57 -10.79
CA ALA A 260 -0.50 -4.40 -10.41
C ALA A 260 -0.12 -4.39 -8.90
N PRO A 261 0.51 -5.45 -8.35
CA PRO A 261 0.67 -5.63 -6.91
C PRO A 261 1.66 -4.65 -6.29
N ASN A 262 2.49 -4.03 -7.12
CA ASN A 262 3.47 -3.02 -6.72
C ASN A 262 2.99 -1.59 -6.98
N PHE A 263 1.74 -1.38 -7.44
CA PHE A 263 1.23 -0.05 -7.79
C PHE A 263 1.27 0.95 -6.63
N PHE A 264 0.96 0.49 -5.41
CA PHE A 264 0.98 1.32 -4.21
C PHE A 264 2.32 1.27 -3.45
N GLY A 265 3.30 0.51 -3.95
CA GLY A 265 4.59 0.30 -3.30
C GLY A 265 5.67 1.20 -3.87
N GLU A 266 6.70 1.46 -3.06
CA GLU A 266 7.90 2.18 -3.49
C GLU A 266 8.99 1.21 -3.93
N ALA A 267 9.55 1.44 -5.12
CA ALA A 267 10.56 0.58 -5.73
C ALA A 267 11.80 0.43 -4.84
N ASP A 268 12.21 1.51 -4.17
CA ASP A 268 13.37 1.51 -3.28
C ASP A 268 13.22 0.57 -2.08
N ASN A 269 12.00 0.15 -1.72
CA ASN A 269 11.81 -0.83 -0.66
C ASN A 269 12.13 -2.28 -1.10
N TYR A 270 12.45 -2.49 -2.37
CA TYR A 270 13.11 -3.72 -2.88
C TYR A 270 14.64 -3.64 -2.86
N ILE A 271 15.21 -2.56 -2.32
CA ILE A 271 16.64 -2.44 -2.01
C ILE A 271 16.79 -2.67 -0.49
N PRO A 272 17.66 -3.59 -0.03
CA PRO A 272 17.92 -3.79 1.39
C PRO A 272 18.34 -2.49 2.09
N ALA A 273 17.96 -2.33 3.35
CA ALA A 273 18.33 -1.18 4.16
C ALA A 273 19.86 -0.99 4.21
N ASN A 274 20.30 0.24 3.94
CA ASN A 274 21.66 0.70 4.10
C ASN A 274 21.67 1.93 5.03
N PRO A 275 22.13 1.78 6.30
CA PRO A 275 22.19 2.87 7.26
C PRO A 275 23.09 4.04 6.85
N MET A 276 24.01 3.81 5.90
CA MET A 276 24.99 4.81 5.44
C MET A 276 24.57 5.55 4.18
N LEU A 277 23.47 5.13 3.52
CA LEU A 277 23.03 5.71 2.26
C LEU A 277 21.52 5.95 2.26
N THR A 278 21.15 7.21 2.36
CA THR A 278 19.77 7.67 2.21
C THR A 278 19.40 7.73 0.73
N PRO A 279 18.27 7.14 0.31
CA PRO A 279 17.78 7.32 -1.06
C PRO A 279 17.57 8.81 -1.39
N PRO A 280 17.83 9.24 -2.63
CA PRO A 280 17.67 10.64 -3.04
C PRO A 280 16.26 11.20 -2.83
N HIS A 281 15.25 10.32 -2.89
CA HIS A 281 13.84 10.69 -2.74
C HIS A 281 13.13 9.71 -1.79
N ILE A 282 13.12 10.02 -0.50
CA ILE A 282 12.26 9.31 0.47
C ILE A 282 10.88 9.93 0.44
N VAL A 283 9.89 9.10 0.13
CA VAL A 283 8.47 9.46 0.12
C VAL A 283 7.74 8.47 1.04
N PRO A 284 6.90 8.94 1.97
CA PRO A 284 6.11 8.02 2.78
C PRO A 284 5.01 7.39 1.93
N GLU A 285 4.39 6.33 2.45
CA GLU A 285 3.30 5.65 1.79
C GLU A 285 2.16 6.62 1.46
N TRP A 286 1.45 6.37 0.36
CA TRP A 286 0.52 7.34 -0.23
C TRP A 286 -0.55 7.83 0.77
N TYR A 287 -0.96 6.97 1.69
CA TYR A 287 -1.96 7.27 2.71
C TYR A 287 -1.44 8.18 3.84
N TYR A 288 -0.14 8.48 3.91
CA TYR A 288 0.43 9.48 4.82
C TYR A 288 0.79 10.80 4.16
N LEU A 289 0.79 10.87 2.83
CA LEU A 289 1.23 12.05 2.08
C LEU A 289 0.53 13.35 2.47
N PRO A 290 -0.80 13.41 2.72
CA PRO A 290 -1.42 14.67 3.10
C PRO A 290 -0.87 15.23 4.43
N PHE A 291 -0.58 14.36 5.39
CA PHE A 291 -0.03 14.75 6.70
C PHE A 291 1.45 15.09 6.59
N TYR A 292 2.20 14.35 5.78
CA TYR A 292 3.59 14.67 5.47
C TYR A 292 3.74 16.04 4.79
N ALA A 293 2.83 16.38 3.87
CA ALA A 293 2.80 17.70 3.24
C ALA A 293 2.53 18.82 4.25
N ILE A 294 1.63 18.58 5.22
CA ILE A 294 1.39 19.51 6.34
C ILE A 294 2.65 19.69 7.19
N LEU A 295 3.34 18.59 7.54
CA LEU A 295 4.56 18.64 8.35
C LEU A 295 5.63 19.53 7.71
N ARG A 296 5.93 19.28 6.43
CA ARG A 296 7.02 19.95 5.72
C ARG A 296 6.66 21.34 5.18
N ALA A 297 5.41 21.79 5.35
CA ALA A 297 4.99 23.16 5.00
C ALA A 297 5.60 24.21 5.96
N PHE A 298 5.97 23.81 7.18
CA PHE A 298 6.58 24.67 8.18
C PHE A 298 8.10 24.68 8.01
N THR A 299 8.62 25.70 7.33
CA THR A 299 10.05 25.82 6.97
C THR A 299 10.80 26.90 7.75
N VAL A 300 10.08 27.73 8.52
CA VAL A 300 10.64 28.86 9.28
C VAL A 300 10.21 28.79 10.74
N ASP A 301 11.10 29.24 11.62
CA ASP A 301 10.80 29.35 13.05
C ASP A 301 9.75 30.44 13.29
N LEU A 302 8.79 30.18 14.18
CA LEU A 302 7.82 31.19 14.61
C LEU A 302 8.15 31.59 16.05
N TRP A 303 8.65 32.82 16.20
CA TRP A 303 9.09 33.39 17.47
C TRP A 303 10.17 32.53 18.14
N PHE A 304 9.84 31.81 19.21
CA PHE A 304 10.73 30.92 19.95
C PHE A 304 10.45 29.43 19.70
N ILE A 305 9.54 29.10 18.76
CA ILE A 305 9.14 27.73 18.44
C ILE A 305 9.82 27.31 17.13
N PRO A 306 10.72 26.31 17.15
CA PRO A 306 11.40 25.84 15.95
C PRO A 306 10.43 25.28 14.90
N ALA A 307 10.75 25.47 13.62
CA ALA A 307 9.99 24.94 12.47
C ALA A 307 9.74 23.44 12.58
N LYS A 308 10.74 22.70 13.06
CA LYS A 308 10.64 21.25 13.33
C LYS A 308 9.49 20.92 14.28
N LEU A 309 9.37 21.66 15.39
CA LEU A 309 8.30 21.45 16.37
C LEU A 309 6.95 21.91 15.81
N LEU A 310 6.90 23.04 15.10
CA LEU A 310 5.66 23.51 14.45
C LEU A 310 5.11 22.48 13.45
N GLY A 311 5.96 21.93 12.59
CA GLY A 311 5.58 20.90 11.63
C GLY A 311 5.05 19.64 12.29
N VAL A 312 5.69 19.17 13.37
CA VAL A 312 5.22 18.01 14.15
C VAL A 312 3.87 18.30 14.81
N VAL A 313 3.72 19.44 15.46
CA VAL A 313 2.45 19.85 16.10
C VAL A 313 1.33 20.01 15.06
N ALA A 314 1.62 20.59 13.89
CA ALA A 314 0.64 20.70 12.82
C ALA A 314 0.24 19.34 12.25
N MET A 315 1.19 18.44 12.03
CA MET A 315 0.87 17.10 11.52
C MET A 315 -0.05 16.33 12.47
N PHE A 316 0.28 16.27 13.77
CA PHE A 316 -0.58 15.62 14.76
C PHE A 316 -1.87 16.40 14.98
N GLY A 317 -1.80 17.73 15.00
CA GLY A 317 -2.95 18.62 15.14
C GLY A 317 -3.99 18.43 14.02
N ALA A 318 -3.55 18.15 12.80
CA ALA A 318 -4.43 17.87 11.67
C ALA A 318 -5.31 16.63 11.91
N ILE A 319 -4.82 15.64 12.67
CA ILE A 319 -5.62 14.46 13.03
C ILE A 319 -6.42 14.74 14.31
N LEU A 320 -5.78 15.32 15.33
CA LEU A 320 -6.40 15.53 16.64
C LEU A 320 -7.54 16.54 16.62
N ILE A 321 -7.56 17.48 15.66
CA ILE A 321 -8.68 18.41 15.47
C ILE A 321 -10.00 17.69 15.19
N LEU A 322 -9.97 16.45 14.67
CA LEU A 322 -11.17 15.65 14.46
C LEU A 322 -11.87 15.29 15.77
N PHE A 323 -11.16 15.22 16.91
CA PHE A 323 -11.82 15.08 18.22
C PHE A 323 -12.65 16.31 18.56
N ALA A 324 -12.17 17.51 18.21
CA ALA A 324 -12.90 18.76 18.45
C ALA A 324 -14.11 18.95 17.50
N LEU A 325 -14.15 18.20 16.39
CA LEU A 325 -15.12 18.40 15.30
C LEU A 325 -16.60 18.45 15.73
N PRO A 326 -17.12 17.59 16.63
CA PRO A 326 -18.52 17.67 17.06
C PRO A 326 -18.89 18.99 17.71
N TRP A 327 -17.92 19.72 18.28
CA TRP A 327 -18.12 21.03 18.90
C TRP A 327 -17.78 22.19 17.97
N LEU A 328 -16.91 21.97 16.98
CA LEU A 328 -16.63 22.96 15.93
C LEU A 328 -17.82 23.11 14.96
N ASP A 329 -18.59 22.04 14.70
CA ASP A 329 -19.83 22.11 13.93
C ASP A 329 -21.08 22.27 14.81
N SER A 330 -21.41 23.51 15.16
CA SER A 330 -22.63 23.80 15.94
C SER A 330 -23.94 23.78 15.13
N SER A 331 -23.94 23.36 13.86
CA SER A 331 -25.16 23.39 13.04
C SER A 331 -26.11 22.28 13.46
N LYS A 332 -27.38 22.62 13.67
CA LYS A 332 -28.43 21.63 14.00
C LYS A 332 -28.73 20.67 12.85
N VAL A 333 -28.44 21.08 11.61
CA VAL A 333 -28.60 20.23 10.43
C VAL A 333 -27.36 19.35 10.27
N ARG A 334 -27.56 18.02 10.27
CA ARG A 334 -26.45 17.06 10.18
C ARG A 334 -25.93 16.92 8.75
N SER A 335 -26.81 16.60 7.81
CA SER A 335 -26.42 16.26 6.44
C SER A 335 -26.06 17.49 5.60
N ALA A 336 -24.92 17.44 4.92
CA ALA A 336 -24.50 18.46 3.96
C ALA A 336 -25.48 18.64 2.79
N THR A 337 -26.32 17.65 2.52
CA THR A 337 -27.39 17.74 1.50
C THR A 337 -28.29 18.95 1.72
N PHE A 338 -28.54 19.34 2.97
CA PHE A 338 -29.40 20.46 3.36
C PHE A 338 -28.61 21.70 3.81
N ARG A 339 -27.31 21.74 3.53
CA ARG A 339 -26.39 22.83 3.88
C ARG A 339 -25.65 23.31 2.62
N PRO A 340 -26.27 24.22 1.83
CA PRO A 340 -25.78 24.58 0.51
C PRO A 340 -24.35 25.14 0.47
N LEU A 341 -23.94 25.89 1.49
CA LEU A 341 -22.60 26.46 1.59
C LEU A 341 -21.62 25.42 2.14
N TYR A 342 -21.97 24.73 3.24
CA TYR A 342 -21.10 23.69 3.80
C TYR A 342 -20.77 22.61 2.77
N ARG A 343 -21.73 22.22 1.93
CA ARG A 343 -21.50 21.26 0.84
C ARG A 343 -20.39 21.70 -0.12
N GLN A 344 -20.30 22.99 -0.44
CA GLN A 344 -19.24 23.52 -1.32
C GLN A 344 -17.88 23.48 -0.62
N PHE A 345 -17.81 23.97 0.63
CA PHE A 345 -16.57 23.95 1.41
C PHE A 345 -16.08 22.54 1.75
N PHE A 346 -16.99 21.58 1.91
CA PHE A 346 -16.67 20.16 2.03
C PHE A 346 -15.93 19.66 0.78
N TRP A 347 -16.44 19.92 -0.42
CA TRP A 347 -15.77 19.47 -1.65
C TRP A 347 -14.45 20.20 -1.89
N LEU A 348 -14.37 21.47 -1.52
CA LEU A 348 -13.10 22.19 -1.51
C LEU A 348 -12.09 21.56 -0.52
N PHE A 349 -12.56 21.08 0.63
CA PHE A 349 -11.73 20.34 1.59
C PHE A 349 -11.27 18.97 1.06
N VAL A 350 -12.13 18.24 0.36
CA VAL A 350 -11.75 17.01 -0.35
C VAL A 350 -10.67 17.30 -1.40
N LEU A 351 -10.86 18.34 -2.23
CA LEU A 351 -9.86 18.75 -3.22
C LEU A 351 -8.54 19.14 -2.54
N ASN A 352 -8.60 19.88 -1.44
CA ASN A 352 -7.41 20.25 -0.67
C ASN A 352 -6.64 19.04 -0.13
N ALA A 353 -7.32 17.99 0.31
CA ALA A 353 -6.68 16.75 0.74
C ALA A 353 -5.90 16.08 -0.42
N PHE A 354 -6.45 16.10 -1.65
CA PHE A 354 -5.74 15.63 -2.83
C PHE A 354 -4.54 16.53 -3.19
N VAL A 355 -4.67 17.86 -3.07
CA VAL A 355 -3.57 18.80 -3.30
C VAL A 355 -2.43 18.54 -2.30
N LEU A 356 -2.74 18.36 -1.01
CA LEU A 356 -1.76 18.00 0.00
C LEU A 356 -1.09 16.66 -0.31
N GLY A 357 -1.88 15.64 -0.69
CA GLY A 357 -1.34 14.34 -1.11
C GLY A 357 -0.40 14.44 -2.31
N TYR A 358 -0.79 15.18 -3.35
CA TYR A 358 0.05 15.41 -4.53
C TYR A 358 1.33 16.14 -4.16
N CYS A 359 1.24 17.21 -3.38
CA CYS A 359 2.42 17.94 -2.94
C CYS A 359 3.35 17.00 -2.17
N GLY A 360 2.84 16.27 -1.17
CA GLY A 360 3.60 15.32 -0.37
C GLY A 360 4.38 14.28 -1.18
N ALA A 361 3.86 13.85 -2.34
CA ALA A 361 4.52 12.90 -3.24
C ALA A 361 5.66 13.49 -4.07
N LYS A 362 5.76 14.81 -4.16
CA LYS A 362 6.72 15.50 -5.03
C LYS A 362 7.88 16.09 -4.23
N PRO A 363 9.06 16.24 -4.88
CA PRO A 363 10.19 16.98 -4.32
C PRO A 363 9.79 18.40 -3.91
N THR A 364 10.48 18.95 -2.91
CA THR A 364 10.22 20.30 -2.39
C THR A 364 10.83 21.36 -3.30
N THR A 365 10.05 21.82 -4.29
CA THR A 365 10.35 23.05 -5.04
C THR A 365 9.66 24.25 -4.39
N ASP A 366 10.16 25.47 -4.60
CA ASP A 366 9.59 26.70 -4.00
C ASP A 366 8.08 26.84 -4.27
N LEU A 367 7.64 26.50 -5.48
CA LEU A 367 6.23 26.49 -5.86
C LEU A 367 5.43 25.47 -5.04
N LEU A 368 5.90 24.22 -4.94
CA LEU A 368 5.19 23.15 -4.24
C LEU A 368 5.18 23.36 -2.73
N VAL A 369 6.22 23.97 -2.16
CA VAL A 369 6.24 24.40 -0.76
C VAL A 369 5.18 25.46 -0.51
N THR A 370 5.10 26.49 -1.36
CA THR A 370 4.07 27.54 -1.26
C THR A 370 2.66 26.96 -1.36
N ILE A 371 2.41 26.06 -2.31
CA ILE A 371 1.12 25.38 -2.46
C ILE A 371 0.81 24.56 -1.19
N SER A 372 1.80 23.84 -0.63
CA SER A 372 1.63 23.07 0.60
C SER A 372 1.27 23.96 1.81
N GLN A 373 1.86 25.16 1.90
CA GLN A 373 1.57 26.14 2.94
C GLN A 373 0.14 26.67 2.84
N VAL A 374 -0.30 27.07 1.65
CA VAL A 374 -1.68 27.54 1.41
C VAL A 374 -2.68 26.40 1.68
N ALA A 375 -2.39 25.19 1.21
CA ALA A 375 -3.25 24.03 1.41
C ALA A 375 -3.33 23.63 2.90
N THR A 376 -2.23 23.74 3.63
CA THR A 376 -2.18 23.52 5.09
C THR A 376 -2.98 24.58 5.84
N ALA A 377 -2.83 25.86 5.46
CA ALA A 377 -3.61 26.95 6.03
C ALA A 377 -5.11 26.73 5.81
N TYR A 378 -5.52 26.34 4.59
CA TYR A 378 -6.93 26.02 4.32
C TYR A 378 -7.42 24.78 5.08
N TYR A 379 -6.59 23.75 5.25
CA TYR A 379 -6.93 22.56 6.05
C TYR A 379 -7.39 22.95 7.46
N PHE A 380 -6.58 23.75 8.17
CA PHE A 380 -6.92 24.20 9.52
C PHE A 380 -8.04 25.23 9.52
N ALA A 381 -8.05 26.18 8.57
CA ALA A 381 -9.11 27.17 8.44
C ALA A 381 -10.47 26.50 8.19
N HIS A 382 -10.53 25.39 7.46
CA HIS A 382 -11.76 24.64 7.23
C HIS A 382 -12.43 24.26 8.55
N PHE A 383 -11.67 23.69 9.49
CA PHE A 383 -12.19 23.22 10.77
C PHE A 383 -12.32 24.34 11.82
N LEU A 384 -11.35 25.25 11.92
CA LEU A 384 -11.29 26.24 12.99
C LEU A 384 -12.06 27.54 12.69
N ILE A 385 -12.28 27.85 11.41
CA ILE A 385 -12.87 29.13 10.99
C ILE A 385 -14.14 28.90 10.17
N VAL A 386 -14.02 28.20 9.04
CA VAL A 386 -15.11 28.01 8.08
C VAL A 386 -16.27 27.24 8.71
N LEU A 387 -16.00 26.10 9.35
CA LEU A 387 -17.03 25.27 9.98
C LEU A 387 -17.81 26.00 11.08
N PRO A 388 -17.15 26.63 12.09
CA PRO A 388 -17.84 27.38 13.14
C PRO A 388 -18.56 28.62 12.62
N TRP A 389 -18.07 29.24 11.54
CA TRP A 389 -18.74 30.38 10.92
C TRP A 389 -20.00 29.94 10.16
N LEU A 390 -19.87 28.91 9.30
CA LEU A 390 -21.00 28.35 8.56
C LEU A 390 -22.07 27.81 9.48
N SER A 391 -21.69 27.13 10.56
CA SER A 391 -22.65 26.55 11.50
C SER A 391 -23.57 27.58 12.16
N ARG A 392 -23.14 28.85 12.24
CA ARG A 392 -23.90 29.97 12.84
C ARG A 392 -24.62 30.84 11.81
N LYS A 393 -24.09 30.94 10.58
CA LYS A 393 -24.54 31.93 9.58
C LYS A 393 -25.25 31.34 8.37
N GLU A 394 -25.04 30.05 8.09
CA GLU A 394 -25.63 29.39 6.93
C GLU A 394 -27.15 29.28 7.06
N LYS A 395 -27.88 29.69 6.03
CA LYS A 395 -29.31 29.38 5.89
C LYS A 395 -29.45 27.95 5.36
N THR A 396 -29.96 27.05 6.19
CA THR A 396 -30.15 25.65 5.85
C THR A 396 -31.47 25.41 5.11
N LEU A 397 -31.49 24.37 4.26
CA LEU A 397 -32.72 23.92 3.60
C LEU A 397 -33.64 23.19 4.58
N ALA A 398 -34.94 23.15 4.28
CA ALA A 398 -35.92 22.42 5.07
C ALA A 398 -35.63 20.91 5.07
N LEU A 399 -35.71 20.30 6.25
CA LEU A 399 -35.58 18.86 6.42
C LEU A 399 -36.93 18.18 6.14
N PRO A 400 -36.94 16.99 5.52
CA PRO A 400 -38.15 16.19 5.43
C PRO A 400 -38.61 15.75 6.82
N ALA A 401 -39.92 15.57 7.00
CA ALA A 401 -40.52 15.21 8.29
C ALA A 401 -40.24 13.75 8.71
N SER A 402 -39.93 12.87 7.75
CA SER A 402 -39.56 11.48 7.99
C SER A 402 -38.69 10.96 6.85
N ILE A 403 -38.04 9.82 7.05
CA ILE A 403 -37.22 9.17 6.02
C ILE A 403 -38.11 8.69 4.85
N SER A 404 -39.35 8.36 5.16
CA SER A 404 -40.37 7.90 4.21
C SER A 404 -41.05 9.02 3.42
N ALA A 405 -40.93 10.29 3.87
CA ALA A 405 -41.58 11.40 3.22
C ALA A 405 -40.90 11.76 1.89
N PRO A 406 -41.66 12.13 0.85
CA PRO A 406 -41.06 12.61 -0.40
C PRO A 406 -40.22 13.85 -0.11
N VAL A 407 -38.97 13.84 -0.57
CA VAL A 407 -38.10 15.02 -0.50
C VAL A 407 -38.72 16.08 -1.40
N VAL A 408 -39.19 17.19 -0.82
CA VAL A 408 -39.71 18.33 -1.59
C VAL A 408 -38.62 18.72 -2.59
N LYS A 409 -38.93 18.65 -3.90
CA LYS A 409 -38.02 19.03 -4.98
C LYS A 409 -37.75 20.53 -4.90
N ALA A 410 -36.80 20.94 -4.07
CA ALA A 410 -36.11 22.20 -4.26
C ALA A 410 -35.21 22.04 -5.48
N ILE A 411 -35.54 22.77 -6.55
CA ILE A 411 -34.76 22.87 -7.78
C ILE A 411 -33.31 23.21 -7.40
N ALA A 412 -32.41 22.23 -7.54
CA ALA A 412 -30.98 22.46 -7.50
C ALA A 412 -30.50 22.70 -8.94
N VAL A 413 -30.67 23.94 -9.42
CA VAL A 413 -29.79 24.45 -10.46
C VAL A 413 -28.48 24.78 -9.75
N GLY A 414 -27.50 23.91 -9.95
CA GLY A 414 -26.13 24.09 -9.45
C GLY A 414 -25.26 23.16 -10.26
N ALA A 415 -24.65 23.72 -11.30
CA ALA A 415 -23.80 23.03 -12.25
C ALA A 415 -22.87 22.04 -11.53
N MET A 416 -23.07 20.75 -11.78
CA MET A 416 -21.97 19.81 -11.68
C MET A 416 -21.00 20.20 -12.79
N LEU A 417 -19.92 20.87 -12.42
CA LEU A 417 -18.67 20.63 -13.12
C LEU A 417 -18.35 19.15 -12.88
N LEU A 418 -18.76 18.34 -13.86
CA LEU A 418 -18.07 17.11 -14.22
C LEU A 418 -16.59 17.46 -14.37
N ILE A 419 -15.82 17.33 -13.30
CA ILE A 419 -14.47 16.83 -13.47
C ILE A 419 -14.68 15.34 -13.73
N GLY A 420 -14.71 14.98 -15.02
CA GLY A 420 -14.61 13.59 -15.43
C GLY A 420 -13.47 12.94 -14.64
N ALA A 421 -13.51 11.66 -14.29
CA ALA A 421 -13.60 10.57 -15.27
C ALA A 421 -12.78 10.84 -16.56
N THR A 422 -11.78 11.71 -16.52
CA THR A 422 -10.60 11.64 -17.38
C THR A 422 -9.58 10.84 -16.61
N GLY A 423 -9.46 9.55 -16.98
CA GLY A 423 -8.35 8.67 -16.66
C GLY A 423 -7.73 8.81 -15.26
N PHE A 424 -8.20 7.99 -14.31
CA PHE A 424 -7.23 7.30 -13.44
C PHE A 424 -6.48 6.25 -14.27
N SER A 425 -5.81 6.72 -15.31
CA SER A 425 -4.57 6.17 -15.87
C SER A 425 -3.44 7.06 -15.37
N GLY A 426 -3.48 7.39 -14.07
CA GLY A 426 -2.31 7.87 -13.37
C GLY A 426 -1.52 6.63 -13.02
N THR A 427 -0.60 6.24 -13.89
CA THR A 427 0.62 5.63 -13.39
C THR A 427 1.09 6.51 -12.23
N ALA A 428 1.20 5.95 -11.03
CA ALA A 428 2.00 6.57 -9.99
C ALA A 428 3.45 6.51 -10.49
N GLN A 429 3.78 7.34 -11.49
CA GLN A 429 5.15 7.71 -11.74
C GLN A 429 5.53 8.60 -10.56
N ALA A 430 6.27 7.99 -9.63
CA ALA A 430 7.30 8.69 -8.88
C ALA A 430 8.13 9.46 -9.91
N ASN A 431 7.71 10.69 -10.19
CA ASN A 431 8.37 11.59 -11.11
C ASN A 431 9.59 12.09 -10.34
N THR A 432 10.65 11.28 -10.33
CA THR A 432 11.99 11.69 -9.98
C THR A 432 12.33 12.81 -10.94
N GLY A 433 12.57 14.01 -10.43
CA GLY A 433 12.93 15.15 -11.25
C GLY A 433 14.25 14.91 -11.95
N THR A 434 14.18 14.28 -13.13
CA THR A 434 15.02 14.40 -14.33
C THR A 434 14.28 13.63 -15.43
N HIS A 435 13.84 14.35 -16.45
CA HIS A 435 13.25 13.95 -17.74
C HIS A 435 13.34 12.47 -18.16
N GLU A 436 12.25 11.96 -18.75
CA GLU A 436 12.12 11.30 -20.08
C GLU A 436 13.35 10.59 -20.72
N LEU A 437 14.26 10.04 -19.94
CA LEU A 437 15.40 9.27 -20.43
C LEU A 437 15.03 7.79 -20.37
N LEU A 438 14.11 7.38 -21.23
CA LEU A 438 13.86 5.98 -21.53
C LEU A 438 13.72 5.83 -23.04
N LYS A 439 14.24 4.71 -23.58
CA LYS A 439 13.85 4.28 -24.92
C LYS A 439 12.32 4.01 -24.89
N PRO A 440 11.55 4.31 -25.95
CA PRO A 440 10.10 4.07 -25.98
C PRO A 440 9.74 2.65 -25.49
N GLU A 441 8.65 2.51 -24.75
CA GLU A 441 8.30 1.27 -24.03
C GLU A 441 8.44 0.02 -24.91
N THR A 442 9.31 -0.89 -24.50
CA THR A 442 9.47 -2.18 -25.19
C THR A 442 8.28 -3.07 -24.85
N PRO A 443 7.55 -3.60 -25.85
CA PRO A 443 6.49 -4.55 -25.58
C PRO A 443 7.11 -5.87 -25.11
N PHE A 444 7.04 -6.11 -23.80
CA PHE A 444 7.37 -7.40 -23.21
C PHE A 444 6.18 -8.36 -23.33
N SER A 445 6.46 -9.65 -23.52
CA SER A 445 5.43 -10.67 -23.75
C SER A 445 4.45 -10.80 -22.58
N TRP A 446 4.89 -10.44 -21.37
CA TRP A 446 4.07 -10.48 -20.17
C TRP A 446 3.23 -9.23 -19.96
N ASN A 447 3.25 -8.24 -20.85
CA ASN A 447 2.39 -7.06 -20.71
C ASN A 447 0.90 -7.41 -20.90
N GLY A 448 0.02 -6.64 -20.26
CA GLY A 448 -1.43 -6.84 -20.33
C GLY A 448 -1.99 -7.94 -19.41
N VAL A 449 -3.30 -8.16 -19.51
CA VAL A 449 -4.06 -9.03 -18.58
C VAL A 449 -3.70 -10.51 -18.74
N PHE A 450 -3.49 -10.95 -19.99
CA PHE A 450 -3.21 -12.34 -20.35
C PHE A 450 -1.75 -12.61 -20.71
N GLY A 451 -0.90 -11.58 -20.69
CA GLY A 451 0.51 -11.70 -21.02
C GLY A 451 1.23 -12.68 -20.10
N ARG A 452 2.21 -13.39 -20.66
CA ARG A 452 3.05 -14.38 -19.96
C ARG A 452 4.51 -14.26 -20.37
N TYR A 453 5.40 -14.86 -19.61
CA TYR A 453 6.78 -15.02 -20.07
C TYR A 453 6.83 -15.88 -21.34
N ASP A 454 7.54 -15.38 -22.35
CA ASP A 454 7.99 -16.18 -23.48
C ASP A 454 9.09 -17.15 -22.99
N ARG A 455 8.87 -18.45 -23.18
CA ARG A 455 9.74 -19.50 -22.65
C ARG A 455 11.10 -19.54 -23.35
N GLU A 456 11.13 -19.28 -24.64
CA GLU A 456 12.39 -19.28 -25.39
C GLU A 456 13.19 -18.01 -25.07
N ALA A 457 12.53 -16.86 -24.96
CA ALA A 457 13.16 -15.63 -24.47
C ALA A 457 13.70 -15.78 -23.04
N LEU A 458 13.00 -16.52 -22.18
CA LEU A 458 13.45 -16.77 -20.81
C LEU A 458 14.71 -17.65 -20.77
N LYS A 459 14.78 -18.69 -21.60
CA LYS A 459 15.99 -19.54 -21.74
C LYS A 459 17.17 -18.76 -22.31
N ARG A 460 16.96 -18.00 -23.38
CA ARG A 460 17.99 -17.10 -23.95
C ARG A 460 18.46 -16.07 -22.92
N GLY A 461 17.53 -15.51 -22.16
CA GLY A 461 17.84 -14.56 -21.10
C GLY A 461 18.68 -15.14 -19.98
N TRP A 462 18.41 -16.39 -19.59
CA TRP A 462 19.27 -17.14 -18.68
C TRP A 462 20.67 -17.33 -19.27
N GLN A 463 20.79 -17.72 -20.54
CA GLN A 463 22.07 -17.88 -21.22
C GLN A 463 22.89 -16.58 -21.18
N VAL A 464 22.29 -15.44 -21.52
CA VAL A 464 22.95 -14.13 -21.45
C VAL A 464 23.39 -13.80 -20.02
N TYR A 465 22.53 -14.03 -19.02
CA TYR A 465 22.91 -13.80 -17.64
C TYR A 465 24.10 -14.68 -17.24
N HIS A 466 24.04 -15.96 -17.57
CA HIS A 466 25.03 -16.95 -17.18
C HIS A 466 26.39 -16.67 -17.81
N GLU A 467 26.45 -16.44 -19.11
CA GLU A 467 27.70 -16.23 -19.86
C GLU A 467 28.29 -14.83 -19.67
N VAL A 468 27.45 -13.80 -19.52
CA VAL A 468 27.88 -12.39 -19.50
C VAL A 468 27.72 -11.78 -18.11
N CYS A 469 26.48 -11.68 -17.60
CA CYS A 469 26.19 -10.89 -16.40
C CYS A 469 26.74 -11.50 -15.11
N SER A 470 26.81 -12.84 -15.01
CA SER A 470 27.21 -13.56 -13.80
C SER A 470 28.68 -13.36 -13.43
N ASN A 471 29.48 -12.82 -14.37
CA ASN A 471 30.88 -12.44 -14.14
C ASN A 471 31.03 -11.24 -13.20
N CYS A 472 29.99 -10.40 -13.09
CA CYS A 472 30.00 -9.23 -12.22
C CYS A 472 28.87 -9.26 -11.17
N HIS A 473 27.77 -9.94 -11.47
CA HIS A 473 26.55 -9.85 -10.67
C HIS A 473 26.14 -11.20 -10.06
N GLY A 474 25.53 -11.12 -8.88
CA GLY A 474 24.83 -12.24 -8.26
C GLY A 474 23.31 -12.16 -8.45
N LEU A 475 22.66 -13.29 -8.15
CA LEU A 475 21.22 -13.43 -7.92
C LEU A 475 20.99 -14.12 -6.58
N LYS A 476 21.39 -13.46 -5.49
CA LYS A 476 21.44 -14.04 -4.14
C LYS A 476 20.09 -14.54 -3.62
N LEU A 477 18.97 -14.11 -4.20
CA LEU A 477 17.63 -14.57 -3.82
C LEU A 477 17.09 -15.69 -4.71
N VAL A 478 17.85 -16.11 -5.72
CA VAL A 478 17.50 -17.18 -6.66
C VAL A 478 18.41 -18.38 -6.41
N ALA A 479 17.81 -19.54 -6.16
CA ALA A 479 18.53 -20.80 -6.07
C ALA A 479 18.61 -21.48 -7.44
N PHE A 480 19.65 -22.27 -7.69
CA PHE A 480 19.82 -22.99 -8.96
C PHE A 480 18.61 -23.87 -9.32
N ARG A 481 17.96 -24.50 -8.32
CA ARG A 481 16.73 -25.28 -8.49
C ARG A 481 15.59 -24.50 -9.15
N ASN A 482 15.57 -23.17 -9.02
CA ASN A 482 14.51 -22.34 -9.62
C ASN A 482 14.59 -22.30 -11.14
N LEU A 483 15.75 -22.64 -11.74
CA LEU A 483 15.93 -22.70 -13.20
C LEU A 483 15.08 -23.79 -13.86
N ALA A 484 14.49 -24.71 -13.09
CA ALA A 484 13.46 -25.61 -13.61
C ALA A 484 12.27 -24.84 -14.22
N ALA A 485 11.92 -23.66 -13.69
CA ALA A 485 10.85 -22.82 -14.23
C ALA A 485 11.28 -22.01 -15.48
N VAL A 486 12.59 -21.88 -15.72
CA VAL A 486 13.18 -21.37 -16.97
C VAL A 486 13.15 -22.46 -18.06
N GLY A 487 13.05 -23.72 -17.67
CA GLY A 487 12.93 -24.88 -18.57
C GLY A 487 14.20 -25.72 -18.67
N LEU A 488 15.12 -25.61 -17.70
CA LEU A 488 16.27 -26.51 -17.58
C LEU A 488 15.86 -27.83 -16.94
N THR A 489 16.50 -28.92 -17.37
CA THR A 489 16.35 -30.26 -16.78
C THR A 489 17.09 -30.36 -15.44
N PRO A 490 16.72 -31.30 -14.56
CA PRO A 490 17.46 -31.54 -13.31
C PRO A 490 18.96 -31.78 -13.51
N GLU A 491 19.34 -32.45 -14.61
CA GLU A 491 20.73 -32.73 -14.98
C GLU A 491 21.46 -31.46 -15.39
N GLU A 492 20.85 -30.61 -16.22
CA GLU A 492 21.39 -29.30 -16.61
C GLU A 492 21.58 -28.39 -15.39
N ILE A 493 20.59 -28.34 -14.49
CA ILE A 493 20.67 -27.55 -13.25
C ILE A 493 21.83 -28.01 -12.38
N LYS A 494 22.03 -29.34 -12.25
CA LYS A 494 23.14 -29.90 -11.48
C LYS A 494 24.49 -29.57 -12.12
N ALA A 495 24.59 -29.62 -13.44
CA ALA A 495 25.80 -29.28 -14.17
C ALA A 495 26.16 -27.80 -13.97
N VAL A 496 25.22 -26.89 -14.24
CA VAL A 496 25.38 -25.44 -14.05
C VAL A 496 25.74 -25.08 -12.61
N ALA A 497 25.10 -25.70 -11.62
CA ALA A 497 25.42 -25.44 -10.21
C ALA A 497 26.87 -25.86 -9.89
N ALA A 498 27.31 -27.01 -10.40
CA ALA A 498 28.64 -27.55 -10.12
C ALA A 498 29.79 -26.73 -10.75
N GLU A 499 29.51 -25.79 -11.65
CA GLU A 499 30.51 -24.85 -12.20
C GLU A 499 31.00 -23.82 -11.19
N LYS A 500 30.26 -23.61 -10.09
CA LYS A 500 30.61 -22.65 -9.04
C LYS A 500 31.00 -23.39 -7.76
N GLU A 501 32.04 -22.91 -7.11
CA GLU A 501 32.40 -23.34 -5.76
C GLU A 501 31.69 -22.46 -4.72
N VAL A 502 31.19 -23.08 -3.66
CA VAL A 502 30.55 -22.42 -2.52
C VAL A 502 31.20 -22.87 -1.22
N GLN A 503 31.31 -21.92 -0.29
CA GLN A 503 31.82 -22.20 1.04
C GLN A 503 30.73 -22.89 1.87
N ASP A 504 31.08 -24.00 2.52
CA ASP A 504 30.20 -24.80 3.37
C ASP A 504 30.90 -25.16 4.69
N GLY A 505 30.13 -25.64 5.66
CA GLY A 505 30.61 -26.04 6.98
C GLY A 505 30.01 -25.23 8.14
N PRO A 506 30.59 -25.34 9.34
CA PRO A 506 31.81 -26.08 9.64
C PRO A 506 31.65 -27.60 9.48
N ASN A 507 32.73 -28.29 9.11
CA ASN A 507 32.82 -29.75 9.19
C ASN A 507 32.98 -30.21 10.66
N ASP A 508 33.13 -31.52 10.89
CA ASP A 508 33.25 -32.08 12.26
C ASP A 508 34.48 -31.54 13.02
N GLU A 509 35.50 -31.03 12.32
CA GLU A 509 36.67 -30.36 12.89
C GLU A 509 36.52 -28.84 13.10
N GLY A 510 35.35 -28.27 12.80
CA GLY A 510 35.11 -26.82 12.92
C GLY A 510 35.62 -26.00 11.72
N ALA A 511 36.10 -26.64 10.66
CA ALA A 511 36.68 -25.98 9.49
C ALA A 511 35.64 -25.72 8.40
N MET A 512 35.67 -24.51 7.83
CA MET A 512 34.94 -24.20 6.60
C MET A 512 35.68 -24.81 5.40
N PHE A 513 34.95 -25.33 4.40
CA PHE A 513 35.53 -25.93 3.20
C PHE A 513 34.82 -25.42 1.94
N GLN A 514 35.44 -25.61 0.78
CA GLN A 514 34.83 -25.31 -0.52
C GLN A 514 34.27 -26.59 -1.13
N ARG A 515 33.11 -26.46 -1.78
CA ARG A 515 32.53 -27.56 -2.56
C ARG A 515 31.85 -27.02 -3.82
N PRO A 516 31.65 -27.88 -4.84
CA PRO A 516 30.74 -27.58 -5.93
C PRO A 516 29.35 -27.21 -5.40
N ALA A 517 28.72 -26.20 -5.99
CA ALA A 517 27.37 -25.81 -5.63
C ALA A 517 26.37 -26.90 -6.01
N ARG A 518 25.28 -26.95 -5.24
CA ARG A 518 24.17 -27.87 -5.39
C ARG A 518 22.94 -27.08 -5.85
N PRO A 519 21.91 -27.75 -6.38
CA PRO A 519 20.67 -27.07 -6.80
C PRO A 519 20.00 -26.20 -5.71
N SER A 520 20.22 -26.50 -4.42
CA SER A 520 19.69 -25.71 -3.31
C SER A 520 20.44 -24.41 -3.02
N ASP A 521 21.68 -24.27 -3.51
CA ASP A 521 22.50 -23.10 -3.24
C ASP A 521 22.03 -21.90 -4.08
N ARG A 522 22.34 -20.71 -3.57
CA ARG A 522 22.00 -19.42 -4.19
C ARG A 522 23.10 -19.00 -5.16
N MET A 523 22.73 -18.25 -6.18
CA MET A 523 23.67 -17.68 -7.15
C MET A 523 24.34 -16.44 -6.53
N LEU A 524 25.45 -16.62 -5.83
CA LEU A 524 26.12 -15.52 -5.11
C LEU A 524 26.96 -14.65 -6.05
N SER A 525 27.30 -13.45 -5.55
CA SER A 525 28.26 -12.58 -6.21
C SER A 525 29.60 -13.29 -6.39
N PRO A 526 30.32 -13.08 -7.51
CA PRO A 526 31.66 -13.64 -7.71
C PRO A 526 32.71 -12.99 -6.79
N TYR A 527 32.38 -11.92 -6.07
CA TYR A 527 33.28 -11.23 -5.16
C TYR A 527 33.08 -11.70 -3.71
N ALA A 528 34.18 -11.78 -2.96
CA ALA A 528 34.14 -12.16 -1.54
C ALA A 528 33.39 -11.15 -0.66
N ASN A 529 33.38 -9.86 -1.03
CA ASN A 529 32.63 -8.79 -0.38
C ASN A 529 32.63 -7.51 -1.24
N ASP A 530 31.82 -6.53 -0.83
CA ASP A 530 31.65 -5.25 -1.50
C ASP A 530 32.95 -4.45 -1.64
N LYS A 531 33.90 -4.55 -0.70
CA LYS A 531 35.19 -3.82 -0.80
C LYS A 531 36.05 -4.38 -1.92
N VAL A 532 36.10 -5.71 -2.06
CA VAL A 532 36.80 -6.37 -3.18
C VAL A 532 36.14 -5.99 -4.50
N ALA A 533 34.80 -6.05 -4.57
CA ALA A 533 34.06 -5.65 -5.76
C ALA A 533 34.35 -4.18 -6.15
N ALA A 534 34.27 -3.26 -5.19
CA ALA A 534 34.59 -1.84 -5.40
C ALA A 534 36.03 -1.61 -5.87
N SER A 535 37.00 -2.36 -5.34
CA SER A 535 38.41 -2.22 -5.74
C SER A 535 38.66 -2.59 -7.21
N ILE A 536 37.88 -3.55 -7.75
CA ILE A 536 37.99 -4.01 -9.13
C ILE A 536 37.25 -3.04 -10.08
N HIS A 537 36.17 -2.41 -9.62
CA HIS A 537 35.26 -1.61 -10.44
C HIS A 537 35.33 -0.11 -10.17
N GLY A 538 36.53 0.42 -9.90
CA GLY A 538 36.73 1.88 -9.75
C GLY A 538 35.84 2.52 -8.68
N GLY A 539 35.69 1.83 -7.54
CA GLY A 539 34.88 2.25 -6.40
C GLY A 539 33.38 1.90 -6.49
N ALA A 540 32.91 1.28 -7.59
CA ALA A 540 31.52 0.87 -7.74
C ALA A 540 31.30 -0.58 -7.28
N VAL A 541 30.18 -0.84 -6.59
CA VAL A 541 29.78 -2.20 -6.24
C VAL A 541 28.70 -2.66 -7.21
N PRO A 542 28.92 -3.71 -8.02
CA PRO A 542 27.88 -4.28 -8.86
C PRO A 542 26.67 -4.69 -8.00
N PRO A 543 25.45 -4.23 -8.33
CA PRO A 543 24.27 -4.61 -7.57
C PRO A 543 23.93 -6.08 -7.75
N ASP A 544 23.30 -6.66 -6.72
CA ASP A 544 22.57 -7.91 -6.87
C ASP A 544 21.39 -7.71 -7.82
N LEU A 545 21.20 -8.65 -8.76
CA LEU A 545 20.19 -8.50 -9.80
C LEU A 545 18.85 -9.18 -9.47
N SER A 546 18.72 -9.83 -8.31
CA SER A 546 17.54 -10.67 -8.00
C SER A 546 16.23 -9.91 -8.01
N LEU A 547 16.27 -8.60 -7.74
CA LEU A 547 15.11 -7.72 -7.66
C LEU A 547 15.27 -6.47 -8.53
N ILE A 548 16.25 -6.43 -9.44
CA ILE A 548 16.64 -5.18 -10.12
C ILE A 548 15.49 -4.54 -10.90
N THR A 549 14.59 -5.34 -11.48
CA THR A 549 13.41 -4.84 -12.22
C THR A 549 12.27 -4.38 -11.31
N LYS A 550 12.29 -4.71 -10.01
CA LYS A 550 11.35 -4.18 -9.00
C LYS A 550 11.95 -3.02 -8.21
N ALA A 551 13.27 -3.01 -8.05
CA ALA A 551 14.04 -2.03 -7.29
C ALA A 551 14.34 -0.73 -8.08
N ARG A 552 13.73 -0.54 -9.24
CA ARG A 552 13.94 0.62 -10.10
C ARG A 552 12.61 1.17 -10.58
N VAL A 553 12.48 2.49 -10.56
CA VAL A 553 11.35 3.18 -11.20
C VAL A 553 11.34 2.82 -12.69
N ASN A 554 10.16 2.57 -13.26
CA ASN A 554 9.96 2.04 -14.63
C ASN A 554 10.42 0.58 -14.84
N GLY A 555 10.94 -0.08 -13.80
CA GLY A 555 11.18 -1.51 -13.73
C GLY A 555 11.95 -2.12 -14.91
N PRO A 556 11.39 -3.12 -15.63
CA PRO A 556 12.07 -3.74 -16.78
C PRO A 556 12.50 -2.75 -17.87
N ASN A 557 11.71 -1.69 -18.12
CA ASN A 557 12.04 -0.69 -19.13
C ASN A 557 13.28 0.12 -18.77
N TYR A 558 13.51 0.36 -17.47
CA TYR A 558 14.73 1.01 -17.00
C TYR A 558 15.96 0.14 -17.30
N VAL A 559 15.91 -1.15 -16.94
CA VAL A 559 17.04 -2.07 -17.18
C VAL A 559 17.30 -2.25 -18.68
N TYR A 560 16.25 -2.36 -19.49
CA TYR A 560 16.36 -2.45 -20.94
C TYR A 560 17.01 -1.21 -21.54
N SER A 561 16.55 -0.01 -21.14
CA SER A 561 17.13 1.25 -21.61
C SER A 561 18.60 1.34 -21.19
N LEU A 562 18.91 1.04 -19.92
CA LEU A 562 20.26 1.07 -19.38
C LEU A 562 21.26 0.23 -20.20
N LEU A 563 20.89 -0.99 -20.60
CA LEU A 563 21.74 -1.88 -21.38
C LEU A 563 22.02 -1.36 -22.79
N LEU A 564 21.12 -0.54 -23.35
CA LEU A 564 21.26 0.05 -24.69
C LEU A 564 21.79 1.48 -24.66
N GLY A 565 22.06 2.04 -23.49
CA GLY A 565 22.40 3.45 -23.28
C GLY A 565 23.83 3.85 -23.61
N TYR A 566 24.60 3.03 -24.34
CA TYR A 566 26.03 3.24 -24.63
C TYR A 566 26.23 3.67 -26.09
N PRO A 567 26.13 4.98 -26.42
CA PRO A 567 26.50 5.46 -27.74
C PRO A 567 28.02 5.38 -27.94
N ASP A 568 28.45 5.24 -29.19
CA ASP A 568 29.88 5.16 -29.54
C ASP A 568 30.63 6.46 -29.21
N VAL A 569 29.94 7.61 -29.22
CA VAL A 569 30.53 8.93 -28.95
C VAL A 569 29.71 9.73 -27.93
N PRO A 570 30.38 10.18 -26.85
CA PRO A 570 30.05 11.28 -25.97
C PRO A 570 29.22 12.44 -26.54
N PRO A 571 28.11 12.93 -25.97
CA PRO A 571 27.79 14.34 -26.16
C PRO A 571 28.95 15.20 -25.63
N ALA A 572 29.39 16.19 -26.41
CA ALA A 572 30.59 16.97 -26.13
C ALA A 572 30.50 17.84 -24.86
N ASP A 573 29.29 18.08 -24.36
CA ASP A 573 28.96 18.91 -23.21
C ASP A 573 28.89 18.14 -21.89
N VAL A 574 29.06 16.81 -21.90
CA VAL A 574 28.95 15.97 -20.69
C VAL A 574 30.33 15.56 -20.18
N ALA A 575 30.72 16.11 -19.03
CA ALA A 575 31.93 15.70 -18.34
C ALA A 575 31.73 14.32 -17.65
N ILE A 576 32.52 13.33 -18.05
CA ILE A 576 32.49 11.99 -17.45
C ILE A 576 33.59 11.89 -16.39
N PRO A 577 33.25 11.59 -15.11
CA PRO A 577 34.24 11.35 -14.08
C PRO A 577 35.19 10.20 -14.44
N GLU A 578 36.43 10.28 -13.96
CA GLU A 578 37.44 9.23 -14.17
C GLU A 578 36.91 7.86 -13.71
N GLY A 579 37.10 6.83 -14.54
CA GLY A 579 36.63 5.48 -14.28
C GLY A 579 35.11 5.25 -14.48
N LYS A 580 34.38 6.22 -15.05
CA LYS A 580 32.97 6.07 -15.45
C LYS A 580 32.83 6.07 -16.97
N MET A 581 31.72 5.53 -17.44
CA MET A 581 31.31 5.48 -18.84
C MET A 581 30.07 6.36 -19.04
N TYR A 582 29.94 6.97 -20.22
CA TYR A 582 28.71 7.67 -20.56
C TYR A 582 27.56 6.68 -20.76
N ASN A 583 26.41 6.96 -20.15
CA ASN A 583 25.17 6.24 -20.41
C ASN A 583 23.99 7.19 -20.48
N THR A 584 23.28 7.20 -21.61
CA THR A 584 22.14 8.10 -21.87
C THR A 584 21.02 8.00 -20.82
N TYR A 585 20.84 6.82 -20.22
CA TYR A 585 19.69 6.49 -19.36
C TYR A 585 20.08 6.31 -17.89
N PHE A 586 21.34 6.53 -17.53
CA PHE A 586 21.79 6.48 -16.14
C PHE A 586 21.69 7.88 -15.50
N PRO A 587 21.19 8.00 -14.25
CA PRO A 587 21.18 9.28 -13.56
C PRO A 587 22.56 9.95 -13.53
N GLY A 588 22.64 11.19 -14.01
CA GLY A 588 23.91 11.93 -14.13
C GLY A 588 24.79 11.51 -15.30
N TYR A 589 24.29 10.68 -16.23
CA TYR A 589 24.96 10.22 -17.45
C TYR A 589 26.27 9.46 -17.29
N ALA A 590 26.72 9.20 -16.06
CA ALA A 590 28.01 8.58 -15.78
C ALA A 590 27.82 7.31 -14.93
N ILE A 591 28.12 6.15 -15.51
CA ILE A 591 27.94 4.84 -14.87
C ILE A 591 29.28 4.11 -14.69
N GLY A 592 29.43 3.36 -13.60
CA GLY A 592 30.61 2.52 -13.37
C GLY A 592 30.60 1.18 -14.11
N MET A 593 29.53 0.88 -14.85
CA MET A 593 29.36 -0.37 -15.59
C MET A 593 29.83 -0.18 -17.04
N PRO A 594 30.75 -1.01 -17.55
CA PRO A 594 31.08 -1.01 -18.98
C PRO A 594 29.96 -1.65 -19.80
N GLN A 595 29.89 -1.35 -21.10
CA GLN A 595 28.92 -1.98 -21.99
C GLN A 595 29.11 -3.51 -22.02
N GLN A 596 28.10 -4.25 -21.57
CA GLN A 596 28.11 -5.72 -21.56
C GLN A 596 27.37 -6.33 -22.75
N VAL A 597 26.50 -5.56 -23.40
CA VAL A 597 25.65 -6.04 -24.51
C VAL A 597 26.14 -5.43 -25.82
N PHE A 598 26.70 -6.27 -26.68
CA PHE A 598 27.15 -5.96 -28.04
C PHE A 598 26.58 -6.98 -29.04
N GLU A 599 26.69 -6.70 -30.34
CA GLU A 599 26.21 -7.64 -31.37
C GLU A 599 26.99 -8.95 -31.28
N ASP A 600 26.28 -10.07 -31.39
CA ASP A 600 26.83 -11.43 -31.38
C ASP A 600 27.64 -11.78 -30.12
N ALA A 601 27.35 -11.11 -28.99
CA ALA A 601 27.97 -11.40 -27.69
C ALA A 601 27.67 -12.82 -27.16
N VAL A 602 26.59 -13.43 -27.64
CA VAL A 602 26.19 -14.83 -27.36
C VAL A 602 25.71 -15.48 -28.66
N THR A 603 25.79 -16.80 -28.75
CA THR A 603 25.19 -17.57 -29.86
C THR A 603 24.01 -18.38 -29.34
N TYR A 604 22.82 -18.05 -29.84
CA TYR A 604 21.59 -18.74 -29.44
C TYR A 604 21.42 -20.06 -30.18
N ALA A 605 21.16 -21.14 -29.44
CA ALA A 605 20.99 -22.48 -29.99
C ALA A 605 19.74 -22.62 -30.88
N ASP A 606 18.75 -21.73 -30.72
CA ASP A 606 17.51 -21.71 -31.51
C ASP A 606 17.64 -20.96 -32.86
N GLY A 607 18.83 -20.44 -33.17
CA GLY A 607 19.09 -19.68 -34.40
C GLY A 607 18.61 -18.23 -34.38
N THR A 608 18.10 -17.72 -33.25
CA THR A 608 17.76 -16.31 -33.08
C THR A 608 19.00 -15.43 -33.27
N LYS A 609 18.89 -14.31 -34.01
CA LYS A 609 20.00 -13.38 -34.18
C LYS A 609 20.26 -12.61 -32.88
N ALA A 610 21.50 -12.64 -32.39
CA ALA A 610 21.93 -11.98 -31.16
C ALA A 610 22.25 -10.49 -31.38
N THR A 611 21.24 -9.70 -31.81
CA THR A 611 21.39 -8.24 -31.85
C THR A 611 21.43 -7.65 -30.44
N LYS A 612 22.00 -6.44 -30.29
CA LYS A 612 22.04 -5.72 -29.00
C LYS A 612 20.66 -5.63 -28.34
N GLU A 613 19.64 -5.25 -29.10
CA GLU A 613 18.25 -5.17 -28.63
C GLU A 613 17.69 -6.52 -28.20
N GLN A 614 17.99 -7.59 -28.94
CA GLN A 614 17.48 -8.93 -28.65
C GLN A 614 18.12 -9.49 -27.37
N ILE A 615 19.44 -9.36 -27.22
CA ILE A 615 20.17 -9.73 -26.01
C ILE A 615 19.63 -8.95 -24.80
N ALA A 616 19.47 -7.63 -24.93
CA ALA A 616 18.92 -6.79 -23.86
C ALA A 616 17.49 -7.22 -23.48
N LYS A 617 16.64 -7.54 -24.47
CA LYS A 617 15.26 -7.98 -24.23
C LYS A 617 15.21 -9.34 -23.53
N ASP A 618 16.02 -10.30 -23.97
CA ASP A 618 16.06 -11.64 -23.41
C ASP A 618 16.59 -11.60 -21.96
N VAL A 619 17.72 -10.92 -21.69
CA VAL A 619 18.25 -10.85 -20.32
C VAL A 619 17.30 -10.11 -19.38
N VAL A 620 16.64 -9.04 -19.83
CA VAL A 620 15.62 -8.34 -19.03
C VAL A 620 14.41 -9.23 -18.77
N THR A 621 14.03 -10.09 -19.71
CA THR A 621 12.98 -11.11 -19.51
C THR A 621 13.35 -12.04 -18.36
N PHE A 622 14.58 -12.54 -18.35
CA PHE A 622 15.10 -13.39 -17.28
C PHE A 622 15.23 -12.66 -15.94
N LEU A 623 15.75 -11.42 -15.93
CA LEU A 623 15.85 -10.62 -14.71
C LEU A 623 14.48 -10.24 -14.14
N ASN A 624 13.47 -10.03 -15.00
CA ASN A 624 12.11 -9.81 -14.52
C ASN A 624 11.50 -11.08 -13.93
N TRP A 625 11.75 -12.24 -14.54
CA TRP A 625 11.38 -13.53 -13.94
C TRP A 625 12.11 -13.76 -12.62
N ALA A 626 13.39 -13.40 -12.51
CA ALA A 626 14.13 -13.48 -11.26
C ALA A 626 13.51 -12.59 -10.18
N ALA A 627 13.00 -11.40 -10.52
CA ALA A 627 12.30 -10.54 -9.57
C ALA A 627 10.86 -10.96 -9.28
N GLU A 628 10.18 -11.57 -10.25
CA GLU A 628 8.76 -11.94 -10.18
C GLU A 628 8.49 -13.33 -10.81
N PRO A 629 8.98 -14.41 -10.17
CA PRO A 629 8.80 -15.76 -10.70
C PRO A 629 7.34 -16.21 -10.69
N GLU A 630 6.50 -15.60 -9.85
CA GLU A 630 5.08 -15.89 -9.69
C GLU A 630 4.18 -15.31 -10.79
N LEU A 631 4.69 -14.42 -11.67
CA LEU A 631 3.89 -13.58 -12.55
C LEU A 631 2.85 -14.37 -13.37
N ASP A 632 3.27 -15.46 -14.03
CA ASP A 632 2.38 -16.28 -14.85
C ASP A 632 1.27 -16.92 -14.01
N ALA A 633 1.62 -17.47 -12.85
CA ALA A 633 0.69 -18.10 -11.92
C ALA A 633 -0.30 -17.08 -11.35
N ARG A 634 0.21 -15.89 -10.99
CA ARG A 634 -0.56 -14.75 -10.48
C ARG A 634 -1.62 -14.31 -11.48
N LYS A 635 -1.25 -14.08 -12.74
CA LYS A 635 -2.21 -13.68 -13.79
C LYS A 635 -3.20 -14.78 -14.12
N SER A 636 -2.74 -16.03 -14.24
CA SER A 636 -3.64 -17.15 -14.53
C SER A 636 -4.67 -17.38 -13.43
N LEU A 637 -4.24 -17.31 -12.15
CA LEU A 637 -5.15 -17.39 -11.02
C LEU A 637 -6.10 -16.20 -10.99
N GLY A 638 -5.58 -14.99 -11.25
CA GLY A 638 -6.36 -13.77 -11.28
C GLY A 638 -7.54 -13.83 -12.24
N VAL A 639 -7.33 -14.30 -13.48
CA VAL A 639 -8.43 -14.46 -14.45
C VAL A 639 -9.52 -15.38 -13.90
N LYS A 640 -9.14 -16.53 -13.33
CA LYS A 640 -10.10 -17.50 -12.77
C LYS A 640 -10.91 -16.91 -11.61
N VAL A 641 -10.22 -16.22 -10.70
CA VAL A 641 -10.85 -15.56 -9.54
C VAL A 641 -11.78 -14.44 -9.98
N MET A 642 -11.38 -13.62 -10.95
CA MET A 642 -12.22 -12.51 -11.44
C MET A 642 -13.47 -13.00 -12.14
N VAL A 643 -13.40 -14.07 -12.95
CA VAL A 643 -14.59 -14.68 -13.56
C VAL A 643 -15.55 -15.18 -12.48
N PHE A 644 -15.05 -15.89 -11.47
CA PHE A 644 -15.87 -16.36 -10.35
C PHE A 644 -16.54 -15.19 -9.60
N LEU A 645 -15.77 -14.17 -9.24
CA LEU A 645 -16.29 -13.01 -8.52
C LEU A 645 -17.29 -12.21 -9.34
N ALA A 646 -17.09 -12.09 -10.65
CA ALA A 646 -18.03 -11.40 -11.53
C ALA A 646 -19.39 -12.13 -11.57
N LEU A 647 -19.38 -13.46 -11.72
CA LEU A 647 -20.61 -14.27 -11.70
C LEU A 647 -21.29 -14.22 -10.33
N LEU A 648 -20.54 -14.41 -9.25
CA LEU A 648 -21.08 -14.34 -7.89
C LEU A 648 -21.67 -12.96 -7.59
N THR A 649 -20.98 -11.88 -7.96
CA THR A 649 -21.44 -10.50 -7.74
C THR A 649 -22.71 -10.20 -8.55
N ALA A 650 -22.81 -10.72 -9.78
CA ALA A 650 -24.02 -10.60 -10.60
C ALA A 650 -25.22 -11.33 -9.96
N LEU A 651 -25.01 -12.53 -9.42
CA LEU A 651 -26.04 -13.26 -8.67
C LEU A 651 -26.47 -12.51 -7.39
N LEU A 652 -25.51 -11.98 -6.63
CA LEU A 652 -25.78 -11.17 -5.44
C LEU A 652 -26.56 -9.90 -5.80
N PHE A 653 -26.26 -9.28 -6.94
CA PHE A 653 -27.01 -8.13 -7.45
C PHE A 653 -28.45 -8.50 -7.81
N ALA A 654 -28.66 -9.60 -8.52
CA ALA A 654 -29.99 -10.10 -8.87
C ALA A 654 -30.82 -10.42 -7.61
N LEU A 655 -30.21 -11.12 -6.65
CA LEU A 655 -30.83 -11.44 -5.37
C LEU A 655 -31.15 -10.18 -4.57
N LYS A 656 -30.23 -9.20 -4.53
CA LYS A 656 -30.49 -7.88 -3.93
C LYS A 656 -31.70 -7.21 -4.57
N ARG A 657 -31.80 -7.17 -5.91
CA ARG A 657 -32.96 -6.58 -6.59
C ARG A 657 -34.26 -7.28 -6.21
N GLN A 658 -34.26 -8.62 -6.13
CA GLN A 658 -35.43 -9.38 -5.75
C GLN A 658 -35.86 -9.12 -4.30
N ILE A 659 -34.90 -9.05 -3.37
CA ILE A 659 -35.17 -8.78 -1.95
C ILE A 659 -35.68 -7.35 -1.73
N TRP A 660 -35.12 -6.38 -2.44
CA TRP A 660 -35.44 -4.96 -2.26
C TRP A 660 -36.64 -4.46 -3.07
N LYS A 661 -37.28 -5.31 -3.88
CA LYS A 661 -38.33 -4.92 -4.84
C LYS A 661 -39.54 -4.22 -4.21
N ASP A 662 -39.86 -4.53 -2.95
CA ASP A 662 -41.05 -4.02 -2.25
C ASP A 662 -40.73 -2.86 -1.29
N VAL A 663 -39.47 -2.40 -1.22
CA VAL A 663 -39.01 -1.34 -0.31
C VAL A 663 -38.93 0.04 -0.99
N HIS A 664 -38.79 0.07 -2.32
CA HIS A 664 -38.53 1.28 -3.11
C HIS A 664 -39.52 1.46 -4.25
#